data_AF-A0A1E1MFM1-F1
#
_entry.id   AF-A0A1E1MFM1-F1
#
_cell.length_a   1.000
_cell.length_b   1.000
_cell.length_c   1.000
_cell.angle_alpha   90.00
_cell.angle_beta   90.00
_cell.angle_gamma   90.00
#
_symmetry.space_group_name_H-M   'P 1'
#
loop_
_entity.id
_entity.type
_entity.pdbx_description
1 polymer ?
#
loop_
_entity_poly.entity_id
_entity_poly.type
_entity_poly.pdbx_seq_one_letter_code
_entity_poly.pdbx_strand_id
1 'polypeptide(L)'
;MASQALSTRYTLASTETAFAILLPTLLASKTDSLRRIHDKSFTKWAAHINILYPSIAISHLPHAIPLIQNAVSSLPFSKLRVNLDDVGVFKHRKNATVYLKPDEESEFRLRELRKILTTVLGCEESEGTVEGVFRPHLGVGQAAMLGSGIGNSIERLSEQARKVANLEWNCRGLVVLKREASGEMTVLEELRFGDGLDAIEEEEEEEEGGAAVDEIVGLEPCFSFSSNDDTWLRKSGDLKTIRADNILISSYNIMAEPTADPFITRLPLIIEAIALLNPTSAPLLQILTLQEVNDESLPLLLLSPYIRRTYPYCSHTASSLLPSARNLVTLASKPFESSVVSFEERHKSALIVSFRFASKTLSVANVHLTSGLTNEAVKAKASQMEQLMKFLNVREHERRRRDVIVAGDFNLTTSSRTIRTALDRNLITPATAQAVRNVIDLTVWEDAFLSSDFESELSMLGHDGQDVFEGEQGATFDRATNPIAAQLEPPIDQSPQRYDRVLFRKGGSFSRDRFDIFGLADEKGRCGSDHYGVRAILKFAESSSANDSNESARSSDASPSSEITIVEDATDLAPLIDPYLPSIHDISQREQAIQLLQSTLAKVKGLKSLIMAPLGSYLMGTYFPDSDVDLLAIGSVVPAVFFDFAGRVLVKFNKGQGEQENFKRVHFVNSLVSIVEVTVNGIKFDLQYCQAEELVRAYHGVTPTPSLLDLVFDKGLIATLSPSSIRPLNTYRDSAYLLLTIPNLPSYRVAHRYLTIYLKNRGLYSAKFGYLGGIHLQLLLNRVVKLVSISTSPSTCSPEGITPVSAATIVRTFFTYYSNFNWAAVSVADPLLDPPSKVPRSARDAIFIPAIHIPTARPNVASSCTKLTAQTLSSQFSRLAQHLESGDWEWALQTKEACLADFMSSSGAFVRVGIDIWGIGSDAGEGEIAESKVREMLGALESRFPSLLVSIGRIPGIEGRVWPARLFVSEEEEKGKEKPEEGQLKGYYLLGVSARDGMEKDSKQVMEGKLVTAVREFERGVLEAKEFVEGSKNVWLVVDVVKRKEVLGMNLVLDHQEWRIKNQPGRPSGELVSSLNLELDGEDEVAFSTGVTPPTSTPSPHASQGSPKSSKAIRVPKTTPLRPAHEIIARIKWDPDLDMDNYLIGYEDRFVGVKEMPLGKWKSESTDEEFIPIHRVVWMRLKDETSAGNEGNIVWDRRRKIDIFFGSGVGAG
;
A
#
# COMPACT_ATOMS: atom_id res chain seq x y z
N MET A 1 -12.24 23.52 82.45
CA MET A 1 -13.32 24.43 82.03
C MET A 1 -14.13 23.72 80.95
N ALA A 2 -15.45 23.91 80.89
CA ALA A 2 -16.22 23.52 79.72
C ALA A 2 -16.35 24.74 78.80
N SER A 3 -15.75 24.66 77.62
CA SER A 3 -15.91 25.66 76.55
C SER A 3 -15.95 24.91 75.22
N GLN A 4 -17.00 25.15 74.44
CA GLN A 4 -17.30 24.40 73.23
C GLN A 4 -16.20 24.57 72.19
N ALA A 5 -15.33 23.56 72.05
CA ALA A 5 -14.86 23.23 70.71
C ALA A 5 -16.09 22.75 69.95
N LEU A 6 -16.46 23.44 68.86
CA LEU A 6 -17.49 22.89 67.98
C LEU A 6 -16.95 21.57 67.44
N SER A 7 -17.74 20.49 67.56
CA SER A 7 -17.49 19.29 66.78
C SER A 7 -17.72 19.68 65.33
N THR A 8 -16.63 19.91 64.59
CA THR A 8 -16.64 20.15 63.15
C THR A 8 -17.06 18.85 62.48
N ARG A 9 -18.36 18.58 62.43
CA ARG A 9 -18.93 17.47 61.67
C ARG A 9 -18.53 17.66 60.21
N TYR A 10 -17.57 16.85 59.76
CA TYR A 10 -17.24 16.79 58.35
C TYR A 10 -18.32 16.00 57.60
N THR A 11 -18.28 16.01 56.27
CA THR A 11 -19.21 15.26 55.42
C THR A 11 -18.44 14.36 54.46
N LEU A 12 -18.78 13.07 54.41
CA LEU A 12 -18.14 12.07 53.57
C LEU A 12 -18.76 12.05 52.16
N ALA A 13 -18.55 13.13 51.40
CA ALA A 13 -19.13 13.36 50.08
C ALA A 13 -18.11 13.66 48.96
N SER A 14 -16.85 13.94 49.29
CA SER A 14 -15.79 14.23 48.31
C SER A 14 -15.34 12.97 47.58
N THR A 15 -15.39 13.01 46.25
CA THR A 15 -14.77 12.00 45.38
C THR A 15 -13.38 12.42 44.89
N GLU A 16 -12.86 13.56 45.35
CA GLU A 16 -11.51 14.09 45.07
C GLU A 16 -10.46 13.57 46.06
N THR A 17 -10.88 12.86 47.10
CA THR A 17 -10.05 12.48 48.24
C THR A 17 -10.46 11.10 48.76
N ALA A 18 -9.52 10.34 49.33
CA ALA A 18 -9.81 9.07 50.00
C ALA A 18 -8.84 8.81 51.17
N PHE A 19 -9.28 8.03 52.16
CA PHE A 19 -8.37 7.37 53.10
C PHE A 19 -8.41 5.88 52.81
N ALA A 20 -7.25 5.28 52.54
CA ALA A 20 -7.11 3.91 52.06
C ALA A 20 -5.92 3.20 52.71
N ILE A 21 -5.85 1.89 52.53
CA ILE A 21 -4.65 1.07 52.74
C ILE A 21 -4.18 0.59 51.37
N LEU A 22 -2.88 0.70 51.09
CA LEU A 22 -2.28 0.16 49.87
C LEU A 22 -1.80 -1.28 50.07
N LEU A 23 -1.87 -2.08 49.01
CA LEU A 23 -1.25 -3.40 48.93
C LEU A 23 0.24 -3.22 48.56
N PRO A 24 1.21 -3.82 49.28
CA PRO A 24 2.64 -3.65 49.00
C PRO A 24 3.03 -4.08 47.59
N THR A 25 3.98 -3.39 46.96
CA THR A 25 4.34 -3.51 45.54
C THR A 25 4.54 -4.95 45.06
N LEU A 26 5.21 -5.79 45.85
CA LEU A 26 5.44 -7.21 45.54
C LEU A 26 4.14 -8.02 45.46
N LEU A 27 3.15 -7.73 46.31
CA LEU A 27 1.83 -8.37 46.27
C LEU A 27 0.91 -7.73 45.24
N ALA A 28 0.99 -6.40 45.07
CA ALA A 28 0.25 -5.65 44.07
C ALA A 28 0.48 -6.21 42.66
N SER A 29 1.74 -6.54 42.33
CA SER A 29 2.13 -7.16 41.06
C SER A 29 1.26 -8.36 40.65
N LYS A 30 0.89 -9.23 41.61
CA LYS A 30 0.02 -10.40 41.39
C LYS A 30 -1.37 -9.96 40.95
N THR A 31 -1.99 -9.03 41.70
CA THR A 31 -3.34 -8.51 41.39
C THR A 31 -3.37 -7.64 40.14
N ASP A 32 -2.33 -6.85 39.89
CA ASP A 32 -2.30 -5.86 38.83
C ASP A 32 -2.22 -6.49 37.43
N SER A 33 -1.77 -7.74 37.33
CA SER A 33 -1.92 -8.59 36.14
C SER A 33 -3.38 -8.72 35.69
N LEU A 34 -4.33 -8.82 36.64
CA LEU A 34 -5.77 -8.84 36.37
C LEU A 34 -6.37 -7.43 36.34
N ARG A 35 -5.96 -6.53 37.26
CA ARG A 35 -6.52 -5.18 37.32
C ARG A 35 -6.26 -4.37 36.06
N ARG A 36 -5.05 -4.45 35.46
CA ARG A 36 -4.73 -3.79 34.18
C ARG A 36 -5.71 -4.15 33.05
N ILE A 37 -6.29 -5.34 33.13
CA ILE A 37 -7.11 -5.96 32.09
C ILE A 37 -8.61 -5.79 32.41
N HIS A 38 -9.02 -5.98 33.66
CA HIS A 38 -10.43 -6.02 34.07
C HIS A 38 -10.89 -4.82 34.92
N ASP A 39 -9.99 -4.09 35.60
CA ASP A 39 -10.32 -2.87 36.36
C ASP A 39 -10.21 -1.62 35.48
N LYS A 40 -11.35 -0.97 35.25
CA LYS A 40 -11.42 0.28 34.48
C LYS A 40 -10.68 1.43 35.16
N SER A 41 -10.45 1.34 36.46
CA SER A 41 -9.82 2.34 37.33
C SER A 41 -8.33 2.09 37.56
N PHE A 42 -7.73 1.04 37.01
CA PHE A 42 -6.35 0.63 37.24
C PHE A 42 -5.33 1.79 37.12
N THR A 43 -5.35 2.53 36.01
CA THR A 43 -4.44 3.67 35.78
C THR A 43 -4.77 4.93 36.60
N LYS A 44 -5.76 4.86 37.49
CA LYS A 44 -6.18 5.95 38.38
C LYS A 44 -6.07 5.60 39.86
N TRP A 45 -5.82 4.33 40.19
CA TRP A 45 -5.75 3.82 41.56
C TRP A 45 -4.78 2.65 41.64
N ALA A 46 -3.76 2.76 42.49
CA ALA A 46 -2.94 1.63 42.94
C ALA A 46 -3.82 0.52 43.57
N ALA A 47 -3.27 -0.68 43.77
CA ALA A 47 -3.98 -1.76 44.45
C ALA A 47 -4.24 -1.36 45.92
N HIS A 48 -5.51 -1.24 46.32
CA HIS A 48 -5.91 -0.60 47.58
C HIS A 48 -7.21 -1.17 48.17
N ILE A 49 -7.41 -0.89 49.46
CA ILE A 49 -8.67 -1.05 50.19
C ILE A 49 -9.10 0.34 50.68
N ASN A 50 -10.26 0.84 50.26
CA ASN A 50 -10.79 2.10 50.78
C ASN A 50 -11.36 1.94 52.20
N ILE A 51 -11.02 2.88 53.09
CA ILE A 51 -11.58 2.98 54.44
C ILE A 51 -12.61 4.12 54.51
N LEU A 52 -12.26 5.29 53.94
CA LEU A 52 -13.17 6.42 53.69
C LEU A 52 -13.11 6.83 52.21
N TYR A 53 -14.08 6.38 51.42
CA TYR A 53 -14.36 6.88 50.08
C TYR A 53 -15.87 6.72 49.74
N PRO A 54 -16.61 7.78 49.39
CA PRO A 54 -16.22 9.20 49.39
C PRO A 54 -15.72 9.69 50.76
N SER A 55 -15.01 10.82 50.75
CA SER A 55 -14.25 11.34 51.89
C SER A 55 -14.57 12.81 52.17
N ILE A 56 -13.74 13.49 52.95
CA ILE A 56 -13.86 14.92 53.26
C ILE A 56 -13.24 15.79 52.17
N ALA A 57 -13.80 16.99 51.93
CA ALA A 57 -13.30 17.91 50.89
C ALA A 57 -11.83 18.30 51.11
N ILE A 58 -11.10 18.56 50.01
CA ILE A 58 -9.65 18.81 50.02
C ILE A 58 -9.25 20.00 50.91
N SER A 59 -10.13 21.02 51.01
CA SER A 59 -10.00 22.19 51.88
C SER A 59 -10.00 21.87 53.39
N HIS A 60 -10.45 20.69 53.79
CA HIS A 60 -10.53 20.25 55.19
C HIS A 60 -9.40 19.30 55.59
N LEU A 61 -8.65 18.73 54.63
CA LEU A 61 -7.52 17.85 54.91
C LEU A 61 -6.50 18.45 55.91
N PRO A 62 -6.07 19.74 55.79
CA PRO A 62 -5.08 20.31 56.72
C PRO A 62 -5.55 20.47 58.17
N HIS A 63 -6.83 20.21 58.47
CA HIS A 63 -7.37 20.23 59.84
C HIS A 63 -7.77 18.83 60.30
N ALA A 64 -8.20 17.97 59.38
CA ALA A 64 -8.62 16.61 59.68
C ALA A 64 -7.45 15.62 59.80
N ILE A 65 -6.37 15.78 59.01
CA ILE A 65 -5.23 14.86 59.03
C ILE A 65 -4.56 14.81 60.42
N PRO A 66 -4.24 15.93 61.10
CA PRO A 66 -3.67 15.87 62.45
C PRO A 66 -4.57 15.19 63.49
N LEU A 67 -5.90 15.36 63.36
CA LEU A 67 -6.88 14.68 64.23
C LEU A 67 -6.88 13.16 64.00
N ILE A 68 -6.82 12.74 62.74
CA ILE A 68 -6.72 11.33 62.36
C ILE A 68 -5.39 10.74 62.82
N GLN A 69 -4.26 11.39 62.56
CA GLN A 69 -2.94 10.90 62.96
C GLN A 69 -2.87 10.66 64.47
N ASN A 70 -3.31 11.62 65.28
CA ASN A 70 -3.36 11.47 66.73
C ASN A 70 -4.19 10.24 67.17
N ALA A 71 -5.33 9.99 66.50
CA ALA A 71 -6.18 8.85 66.81
C ALA A 71 -5.62 7.50 66.34
N VAL A 72 -4.84 7.47 65.26
CA VAL A 72 -4.23 6.22 64.75
C VAL A 72 -2.85 5.92 65.35
N SER A 73 -2.12 6.93 65.84
CA SER A 73 -0.98 6.71 66.75
C SER A 73 -1.44 6.15 68.10
N SER A 74 -2.61 6.56 68.59
CA SER A 74 -3.23 6.01 69.81
C SER A 74 -3.71 4.54 69.69
N LEU A 75 -3.41 3.84 68.59
CA LEU A 75 -3.75 2.42 68.42
C LEU A 75 -2.78 1.52 69.20
N PRO A 76 -3.25 0.41 69.81
CA PRO A 76 -2.40 -0.52 70.56
C PRO A 76 -1.56 -1.45 69.66
N PHE A 77 -1.34 -1.08 68.39
CA PHE A 77 -0.55 -1.82 67.42
C PHE A 77 0.13 -0.87 66.43
N SER A 78 1.38 -1.16 66.08
CA SER A 78 2.17 -0.46 65.05
C SER A 78 2.04 -1.11 63.66
N LYS A 79 1.59 -2.37 63.61
CA LYS A 79 1.42 -3.20 62.41
C LYS A 79 0.03 -3.84 62.45
N LEU A 80 -0.76 -3.67 61.38
CA LEU A 80 -2.07 -4.32 61.19
C LEU A 80 -1.94 -5.47 60.19
N ARG A 81 -2.17 -6.72 60.63
CA ARG A 81 -2.33 -7.86 59.72
C ARG A 81 -3.54 -7.62 58.81
N VAL A 82 -3.34 -7.73 57.50
CA VAL A 82 -4.41 -7.77 56.49
C VAL A 82 -4.17 -8.97 55.61
N ASN A 83 -5.15 -9.86 55.52
CA ASN A 83 -5.17 -11.02 54.65
C ASN A 83 -6.43 -11.00 53.78
N LEU A 84 -6.24 -11.21 52.46
CA LEU A 84 -7.31 -11.27 51.46
C LEU A 84 -7.40 -12.70 50.90
N ASP A 85 -8.27 -13.55 51.45
CA ASP A 85 -8.26 -15.01 51.29
C ASP A 85 -9.21 -15.56 50.20
N ASP A 86 -10.34 -14.91 49.97
CA ASP A 86 -11.41 -15.35 49.07
C ASP A 86 -11.98 -14.21 48.20
N VAL A 87 -12.90 -14.53 47.29
CA VAL A 87 -13.39 -13.66 46.23
C VAL A 87 -14.87 -13.35 46.39
N GLY A 88 -15.19 -12.06 46.44
CA GLY A 88 -16.56 -11.55 46.42
C GLY A 88 -16.97 -10.94 45.07
N VAL A 89 -18.27 -10.73 44.90
CA VAL A 89 -18.86 -10.18 43.67
C VAL A 89 -19.98 -9.19 43.99
N PHE A 90 -19.81 -7.92 43.61
CA PHE A 90 -20.88 -6.91 43.64
C PHE A 90 -21.60 -6.89 42.29
N LYS A 91 -22.89 -7.26 42.25
CA LYS A 91 -23.70 -7.26 41.03
C LYS A 91 -24.35 -5.89 40.81
N HIS A 92 -24.16 -5.31 39.62
CA HIS A 92 -24.78 -4.06 39.17
C HIS A 92 -25.74 -4.33 38.00
N ARG A 93 -26.42 -3.27 37.50
CA ARG A 93 -27.46 -3.38 36.46
C ARG A 93 -26.99 -3.95 35.10
N LYS A 94 -25.69 -3.89 34.77
CA LYS A 94 -25.14 -4.36 33.47
C LYS A 94 -23.81 -5.16 33.57
N ASN A 95 -23.19 -5.17 34.73
CA ASN A 95 -21.87 -5.74 35.00
C ASN A 95 -21.79 -6.15 36.48
N ALA A 96 -20.75 -6.87 36.86
CA ALA A 96 -20.42 -7.15 38.26
C ALA A 96 -18.96 -6.80 38.54
N THR A 97 -18.67 -6.22 39.70
CA THR A 97 -17.30 -6.03 40.19
C THR A 97 -16.86 -7.30 40.93
N VAL A 98 -15.76 -7.90 40.50
CA VAL A 98 -15.07 -8.99 41.23
C VAL A 98 -13.99 -8.36 42.11
N TYR A 99 -13.89 -8.80 43.36
CA TYR A 99 -12.98 -8.25 44.36
C TYR A 99 -12.42 -9.35 45.27
N LEU A 100 -11.22 -9.13 45.80
CA LEU A 100 -10.72 -9.93 46.93
C LEU A 100 -11.34 -9.41 48.22
N LYS A 101 -11.89 -10.32 49.02
CA LYS A 101 -12.46 -10.03 50.35
C LYS A 101 -11.40 -10.32 51.43
N PRO A 102 -11.43 -9.61 52.57
CA PRO A 102 -10.62 -9.96 53.74
C PRO A 102 -11.12 -11.20 54.49
N ASP A 103 -10.20 -11.87 55.21
CA ASP A 103 -10.58 -12.87 56.21
C ASP A 103 -11.35 -12.24 57.40
N GLU A 104 -12.01 -13.04 58.23
CA GLU A 104 -12.92 -12.53 59.28
C GLU A 104 -12.21 -11.61 60.30
N GLU A 105 -10.94 -11.88 60.61
CA GLU A 105 -10.11 -11.02 61.46
C GLU A 105 -9.80 -9.69 60.78
N SER A 106 -9.32 -9.74 59.53
CA SER A 106 -9.00 -8.55 58.74
C SER A 106 -10.25 -7.68 58.51
N GLU A 107 -11.41 -8.29 58.23
CA GLU A 107 -12.66 -7.54 58.08
C GLU A 107 -13.04 -6.83 59.38
N PHE A 108 -12.94 -7.52 60.53
CA PHE A 108 -13.21 -6.93 61.84
C PHE A 108 -12.30 -5.72 62.13
N ARG A 109 -10.97 -5.86 61.92
CA ARG A 109 -10.02 -4.78 62.16
C ARG A 109 -10.21 -3.58 61.22
N LEU A 110 -10.51 -3.82 59.95
CA LEU A 110 -10.79 -2.76 58.99
C LEU A 110 -12.09 -2.01 59.32
N ARG A 111 -13.08 -2.69 59.92
CA ARG A 111 -14.29 -2.07 60.48
C ARG A 111 -13.98 -1.24 61.74
N GLU A 112 -13.17 -1.74 62.67
CA GLU A 112 -12.68 -0.96 63.83
C GLU A 112 -11.97 0.32 63.39
N LEU A 113 -11.04 0.21 62.43
CA LEU A 113 -10.28 1.35 61.91
C LEU A 113 -11.21 2.41 61.31
N ARG A 114 -12.17 2.03 60.45
CA ARG A 114 -13.15 2.97 59.90
C ARG A 114 -13.96 3.66 61.01
N LYS A 115 -14.41 2.91 62.01
CA LYS A 115 -15.20 3.45 63.14
C LYS A 115 -14.44 4.50 63.92
N ILE A 116 -13.14 4.32 64.13
CA ILE A 116 -12.26 5.32 64.76
C ILE A 116 -12.24 6.59 63.90
N LEU A 117 -11.99 6.46 62.59
CA LEU A 117 -11.95 7.61 61.68
C LEU A 117 -13.28 8.38 61.63
N THR A 118 -14.42 7.69 61.53
CA THR A 118 -15.74 8.37 61.49
C THR A 118 -16.05 9.06 62.83
N THR A 119 -15.68 8.45 63.96
CA THR A 119 -15.84 9.05 65.30
C THR A 119 -15.02 10.33 65.45
N VAL A 120 -13.76 10.33 65.00
CA VAL A 120 -12.85 11.49 65.03
C VAL A 120 -13.34 12.64 64.15
N LEU A 121 -13.97 12.32 63.02
CA LEU A 121 -14.53 13.31 62.08
C LEU A 121 -15.97 13.75 62.41
N GLY A 122 -16.60 13.17 63.43
CA GLY A 122 -18.02 13.43 63.78
C GLY A 122 -19.03 12.92 62.74
N CYS A 123 -18.62 12.00 61.87
CA CYS A 123 -19.45 11.42 60.81
C CYS A 123 -20.18 10.15 61.29
N GLU A 124 -21.28 9.79 60.64
CA GLU A 124 -21.98 8.53 60.90
C GLU A 124 -21.26 7.34 60.21
N GLU A 125 -21.22 6.14 60.82
CA GLU A 125 -20.51 4.97 60.25
C GLU A 125 -21.04 4.58 58.86
N SER A 126 -22.33 4.82 58.60
CA SER A 126 -23.04 4.62 57.35
C SER A 126 -22.75 5.69 56.28
N GLU A 127 -22.16 6.82 56.64
CA GLU A 127 -21.98 7.97 55.76
C GLU A 127 -20.95 7.67 54.65
N GLY A 128 -21.29 7.98 53.40
CA GLY A 128 -20.48 7.60 52.23
C GLY A 128 -20.49 6.10 51.88
N THR A 129 -21.31 5.26 52.52
CA THR A 129 -21.43 3.83 52.20
C THR A 129 -22.61 3.51 51.27
N VAL A 130 -22.53 2.38 50.57
CA VAL A 130 -23.65 1.79 49.83
C VAL A 130 -24.46 0.92 50.78
N GLU A 131 -25.80 0.99 50.72
CA GLU A 131 -26.74 0.27 51.60
C GLU A 131 -26.59 0.58 53.12
N GLY A 132 -25.80 1.59 53.49
CA GLY A 132 -25.50 1.89 54.90
C GLY A 132 -24.43 0.97 55.53
N VAL A 133 -23.79 0.11 54.74
CA VAL A 133 -22.86 -0.93 55.23
C VAL A 133 -21.48 -0.74 54.63
N PHE A 134 -20.47 -0.49 55.47
CA PHE A 134 -19.07 -0.61 55.06
C PHE A 134 -18.73 -2.06 54.72
N ARG A 135 -18.03 -2.28 53.60
CA ARG A 135 -17.59 -3.58 53.10
C ARG A 135 -16.15 -3.43 52.60
N PRO A 136 -15.11 -3.73 53.41
CA PRO A 136 -13.72 -3.63 52.96
C PRO A 136 -13.44 -4.65 51.84
N HIS A 137 -12.76 -4.21 50.78
CA HIS A 137 -12.45 -5.05 49.61
C HIS A 137 -11.31 -4.45 48.77
N LEU A 138 -10.62 -5.29 48.00
CA LEU A 138 -9.68 -4.87 46.95
C LEU A 138 -10.26 -5.23 45.57
N GLY A 139 -10.52 -4.21 44.75
CA GLY A 139 -11.15 -4.39 43.42
C GLY A 139 -10.21 -5.04 42.41
N VAL A 140 -10.58 -6.22 41.89
CA VAL A 140 -9.80 -6.96 40.87
C VAL A 140 -10.25 -6.60 39.46
N GLY A 141 -11.56 -6.38 39.24
CA GLY A 141 -12.06 -5.95 37.94
C GLY A 141 -13.57 -6.03 37.76
N GLN A 142 -14.05 -5.86 36.53
CA GLN A 142 -15.46 -5.88 36.17
C GLN A 142 -15.77 -6.80 34.99
N ALA A 143 -16.72 -7.72 35.15
CA ALA A 143 -17.23 -8.59 34.09
C ALA A 143 -18.67 -8.21 33.68
N ALA A 144 -19.03 -8.42 32.41
CA ALA A 144 -20.34 -8.05 31.85
C ALA A 144 -21.43 -9.11 32.11
N MET A 145 -22.68 -8.65 32.34
CA MET A 145 -23.85 -9.52 32.65
C MET A 145 -24.68 -9.93 31.41
N LEU A 146 -24.45 -9.32 30.24
CA LEU A 146 -25.30 -9.49 29.05
C LEU A 146 -24.44 -9.66 27.79
N GLY A 147 -24.46 -10.88 27.24
CA GLY A 147 -23.84 -11.27 25.98
C GLY A 147 -24.28 -12.69 25.62
N SER A 148 -24.67 -12.93 24.36
CA SER A 148 -25.20 -14.21 23.89
C SER A 148 -24.08 -15.18 23.52
N GLY A 149 -23.35 -15.68 24.52
CA GLY A 149 -22.29 -16.68 24.35
C GLY A 149 -21.52 -16.93 25.65
N ILE A 150 -21.67 -18.14 26.22
CA ILE A 150 -21.05 -18.64 27.45
C ILE A 150 -21.40 -17.84 28.73
N GLY A 151 -22.04 -18.51 29.71
CA GLY A 151 -22.52 -17.89 30.96
C GLY A 151 -21.45 -17.51 32.00
N ASN A 152 -20.15 -17.72 31.72
CA ASN A 152 -19.10 -17.78 32.75
C ASN A 152 -18.16 -16.56 32.82
N SER A 153 -18.54 -15.40 32.28
CA SER A 153 -17.70 -14.17 32.35
C SER A 153 -17.29 -13.78 33.78
N ILE A 154 -18.25 -13.87 34.72
CA ILE A 154 -18.04 -13.55 36.14
C ILE A 154 -17.35 -14.71 36.87
N GLU A 155 -17.77 -15.95 36.62
CA GLU A 155 -17.17 -17.12 37.27
C GLU A 155 -15.69 -17.24 36.92
N ARG A 156 -15.32 -17.09 35.64
CA ARG A 156 -13.92 -17.11 35.19
C ARG A 156 -13.08 -16.00 35.81
N LEU A 157 -13.58 -14.77 35.88
CA LEU A 157 -12.86 -13.69 36.57
C LEU A 157 -12.76 -13.96 38.09
N SER A 158 -13.73 -14.67 38.69
CA SER A 158 -13.67 -15.06 40.09
C SER A 158 -12.69 -16.21 40.35
N GLU A 159 -12.56 -17.17 39.44
CA GLU A 159 -11.52 -18.21 39.48
C GLU A 159 -10.12 -17.63 39.28
N GLN A 160 -9.96 -16.70 38.35
CA GLN A 160 -8.73 -15.95 38.16
C GLN A 160 -8.38 -15.11 39.40
N ALA A 161 -9.36 -14.49 40.05
CA ALA A 161 -9.16 -13.81 41.33
C ALA A 161 -8.76 -14.79 42.46
N ARG A 162 -9.33 -16.01 42.52
CA ARG A 162 -8.91 -17.03 43.50
C ARG A 162 -7.46 -17.48 43.28
N LYS A 163 -6.99 -17.57 42.02
CA LYS A 163 -5.58 -17.85 41.69
C LYS A 163 -4.61 -16.76 42.23
N VAL A 164 -5.09 -15.58 42.63
CA VAL A 164 -4.28 -14.48 43.21
C VAL A 164 -4.73 -14.04 44.62
N ALA A 165 -5.58 -14.83 45.28
CA ALA A 165 -5.98 -14.62 46.67
C ALA A 165 -4.90 -15.18 47.64
N ASN A 166 -5.17 -15.12 48.94
CA ASN A 166 -4.21 -15.33 50.05
C ASN A 166 -3.07 -14.30 50.00
N LEU A 167 -3.46 -13.02 49.91
CA LEU A 167 -2.53 -11.90 49.99
C LEU A 167 -2.47 -11.40 51.43
N GLU A 168 -1.46 -11.82 52.17
CA GLU A 168 -1.22 -11.41 53.56
C GLU A 168 -0.06 -10.40 53.66
N TRP A 169 -0.27 -9.32 54.40
CA TRP A 169 0.78 -8.36 54.76
C TRP A 169 0.51 -7.64 56.08
N ASN A 170 1.57 -7.07 56.65
CA ASN A 170 1.50 -6.19 57.81
C ASN A 170 1.48 -4.72 57.37
N CYS A 171 0.28 -4.13 57.37
CA CYS A 171 0.04 -2.72 57.06
C CYS A 171 0.56 -1.83 58.21
N ARG A 172 1.48 -0.89 57.91
CA ARG A 172 2.08 0.04 58.89
C ARG A 172 1.32 1.37 59.05
N GLY A 173 0.26 1.61 58.27
CA GLY A 173 -0.47 2.88 58.28
C GLY A 173 -1.51 3.04 57.17
N LEU A 174 -2.31 4.11 57.27
CA LEU A 174 -3.21 4.60 56.22
C LEU A 174 -2.45 5.48 55.22
N VAL A 175 -2.98 5.62 54.01
CA VAL A 175 -2.61 6.69 53.07
C VAL A 175 -3.77 7.65 52.87
N VAL A 176 -3.44 8.95 52.79
CA VAL A 176 -4.34 9.98 52.29
C VAL A 176 -4.12 10.10 50.79
N LEU A 177 -5.16 9.84 50.00
CA LEU A 177 -5.10 9.95 48.54
C LEU A 177 -5.83 11.22 48.07
N LYS A 178 -5.22 11.91 47.11
CA LYS A 178 -5.77 13.10 46.43
C LYS A 178 -5.97 12.80 44.94
N ARG A 179 -7.07 13.28 44.35
CA ARG A 179 -7.31 13.24 42.90
C ARG A 179 -6.58 14.38 42.20
N GLU A 180 -5.73 14.07 41.24
CA GLU A 180 -5.14 15.05 40.34
C GLU A 180 -6.03 15.37 39.14
N ALA A 181 -5.67 16.39 38.35
CA ALA A 181 -6.42 16.80 37.15
C ALA A 181 -6.51 15.71 36.06
N SER A 182 -5.60 14.73 36.04
CA SER A 182 -5.69 13.50 35.23
C SER A 182 -6.83 12.55 35.66
N GLY A 183 -7.36 12.77 36.87
CA GLY A 183 -8.28 11.87 37.56
C GLY A 183 -7.59 10.73 38.31
N GLU A 184 -6.26 10.68 38.33
CA GLU A 184 -5.42 9.75 39.09
C GLU A 184 -5.42 10.07 40.58
N MET A 185 -5.28 9.05 41.44
CA MET A 185 -5.18 9.20 42.90
C MET A 185 -3.71 9.10 43.35
N THR A 186 -3.11 10.23 43.71
CA THR A 186 -1.75 10.34 44.24
C THR A 186 -1.75 10.23 45.77
N VAL A 187 -0.66 9.72 46.37
CA VAL A 187 -0.46 9.79 47.82
C VAL A 187 -0.08 11.21 48.19
N LEU A 188 -0.86 11.80 49.11
CA LEU A 188 -0.61 13.12 49.69
C LEU A 188 0.19 13.01 51.00
N GLU A 189 -0.15 12.04 51.85
CA GLU A 189 0.41 11.86 53.18
C GLU A 189 0.23 10.41 53.66
N GLU A 190 1.16 9.87 54.46
CA GLU A 190 1.04 8.56 55.11
C GLU A 190 0.82 8.72 56.61
N LEU A 191 -0.18 8.02 57.16
CA LEU A 191 -0.56 8.14 58.56
C LEU A 191 -0.30 6.83 59.30
N ARG A 192 0.79 6.79 60.09
CA ARG A 192 1.32 5.56 60.71
C ARG A 192 0.52 5.14 61.95
N PHE A 193 0.43 3.83 62.16
CA PHE A 193 -0.20 3.24 63.35
C PHE A 193 0.76 3.18 64.54
N GLY A 194 0.25 3.38 65.76
CA GLY A 194 1.05 3.37 66.98
C GLY A 194 1.92 4.61 67.19
N ASP A 195 2.58 4.69 68.35
CA ASP A 195 3.46 5.81 68.75
C ASP A 195 4.87 5.77 68.12
N GLY A 196 5.08 4.95 67.07
CA GLY A 196 6.33 4.91 66.30
C GLY A 196 7.58 4.35 67.00
N LEU A 197 7.48 3.97 68.27
CA LEU A 197 8.63 3.53 69.10
C LEU A 197 9.23 2.17 68.72
N ASP A 198 8.54 1.36 67.90
CA ASP A 198 9.03 0.06 67.42
C ASP A 198 10.04 0.18 66.24
N ALA A 199 10.36 1.39 65.78
CA ALA A 199 11.04 1.65 64.51
C ALA A 199 12.59 1.58 64.57
N ILE A 200 13.16 0.62 65.31
CA ILE A 200 14.62 0.50 65.51
C ILE A 200 15.18 -0.90 65.16
N GLU A 201 14.35 -1.93 65.00
CA GLU A 201 14.77 -3.28 64.60
C GLU A 201 13.98 -3.74 63.35
N GLU A 202 14.62 -4.53 62.47
CA GLU A 202 14.11 -5.01 61.15
C GLU A 202 14.16 -4.06 59.92
N GLU A 203 15.13 -3.14 59.79
CA GLU A 203 15.49 -2.51 58.49
C GLU A 203 17.02 -2.51 58.20
N GLU A 204 17.69 -3.63 58.51
CA GLU A 204 19.02 -3.97 57.96
C GLU A 204 18.93 -5.23 57.07
N GLU A 205 18.43 -5.10 55.84
CA GLU A 205 18.77 -6.01 54.73
C GLU A 205 18.51 -5.34 53.36
N GLU A 206 19.58 -5.10 52.60
CA GLU A 206 19.63 -4.77 51.16
C GLU A 206 18.96 -3.47 50.61
N GLU A 207 19.44 -2.29 51.04
CA GLU A 207 19.62 -1.14 50.13
C GLU A 207 21.12 -0.86 49.86
N GLU A 208 21.78 -1.69 49.03
CA GLU A 208 23.07 -1.31 48.43
C GLU A 208 22.87 -0.48 47.14
N GLY A 209 23.52 0.67 47.07
CA GLY A 209 23.36 1.64 45.99
C GLY A 209 23.98 1.22 44.65
N GLY A 210 23.20 0.51 43.83
CA GLY A 210 23.54 0.27 42.41
C GLY A 210 23.36 1.53 41.56
N ALA A 211 24.44 1.98 40.89
CA ALA A 211 24.34 3.01 39.85
C ALA A 211 23.52 2.50 38.64
N ALA A 212 22.95 3.41 37.85
CA ALA A 212 21.97 3.10 36.80
C ALA A 212 22.48 2.18 35.66
N VAL A 213 22.37 0.87 35.87
CA VAL A 213 22.50 -0.19 34.87
C VAL A 213 21.10 -0.48 34.29
N ASP A 214 20.96 -0.39 32.96
CA ASP A 214 19.71 -0.78 32.28
C ASP A 214 19.61 -2.32 32.16
N GLU A 215 19.45 -3.03 33.26
CA GLU A 215 19.11 -4.46 33.21
C GLU A 215 17.60 -4.68 32.98
N ILE A 216 17.29 -5.72 32.22
CA ILE A 216 15.92 -6.02 31.78
C ILE A 216 15.14 -6.65 32.95
N VAL A 217 14.26 -5.86 33.55
CA VAL A 217 13.39 -6.27 34.66
C VAL A 217 12.61 -7.56 34.35
N GLY A 218 12.67 -8.53 35.26
CA GLY A 218 11.66 -9.59 35.38
C GLY A 218 11.71 -10.71 34.33
N LEU A 219 12.89 -11.31 34.09
CA LEU A 219 12.99 -12.57 33.35
C LEU A 219 12.60 -13.78 34.24
N GLU A 220 11.45 -14.38 33.98
CA GLU A 220 11.04 -15.63 34.62
C GLU A 220 11.56 -16.87 33.87
N PRO A 221 12.08 -17.90 34.55
CA PRO A 221 12.45 -19.16 33.90
C PRO A 221 11.22 -19.98 33.52
N CYS A 222 11.26 -20.55 32.30
CA CYS A 222 10.20 -21.41 31.73
C CYS A 222 9.87 -22.66 32.58
N PHE A 223 8.80 -23.35 32.20
CA PHE A 223 8.42 -24.65 32.75
C PHE A 223 8.89 -25.77 31.83
N SER A 224 9.39 -26.86 32.40
CA SER A 224 9.81 -28.07 31.68
C SER A 224 8.94 -29.27 32.05
N PHE A 225 8.56 -30.06 31.06
CA PHE A 225 7.80 -31.31 31.26
C PHE A 225 8.70 -32.40 31.86
N SER A 226 8.29 -32.99 32.99
CA SER A 226 8.90 -34.19 33.57
C SER A 226 8.17 -35.45 33.08
N SER A 227 8.90 -36.33 32.39
CA SER A 227 8.41 -37.65 31.99
C SER A 227 8.20 -38.62 33.16
N ASN A 228 8.79 -38.34 34.32
CA ASN A 228 8.71 -39.21 35.50
C ASN A 228 7.44 -38.94 36.31
N ASP A 229 7.03 -37.67 36.34
CA ASP A 229 5.99 -37.13 37.21
C ASP A 229 4.74 -36.68 36.42
N ASP A 230 4.72 -36.90 35.10
CA ASP A 230 3.77 -36.44 34.07
C ASP A 230 3.36 -34.94 34.15
N THR A 231 4.18 -34.11 34.79
CA THR A 231 3.85 -32.74 35.18
C THR A 231 4.84 -31.71 34.64
N TRP A 232 4.38 -30.46 34.57
CA TRP A 232 5.19 -29.32 34.13
C TRP A 232 5.74 -28.58 35.35
N LEU A 233 7.07 -28.63 35.53
CA LEU A 233 7.78 -28.09 36.69
C LEU A 233 8.59 -26.86 36.29
N ARG A 234 8.67 -25.82 37.15
CA ARG A 234 9.47 -24.61 36.83
C ARG A 234 10.95 -24.98 36.71
N LYS A 235 11.61 -24.52 35.65
CA LYS A 235 12.98 -24.90 35.35
C LYS A 235 13.98 -24.11 36.20
N SER A 236 14.38 -24.68 37.33
CA SER A 236 15.52 -24.19 38.11
C SER A 236 16.87 -24.57 37.49
N GLY A 237 17.84 -23.68 37.62
CA GLY A 237 19.24 -23.85 37.21
C GLY A 237 19.59 -23.23 35.86
N ASP A 238 20.89 -22.99 35.67
CA ASP A 238 21.47 -22.15 34.62
C ASP A 238 21.08 -22.58 33.19
N LEU A 239 20.75 -21.60 32.35
CA LEU A 239 20.41 -21.83 30.94
C LEU A 239 21.66 -22.15 30.13
N LYS A 240 21.95 -23.46 30.02
CA LYS A 240 23.06 -23.98 29.22
C LYS A 240 23.04 -23.44 27.79
N THR A 241 24.18 -22.93 27.36
CA THR A 241 24.48 -22.43 26.02
C THR A 241 23.94 -23.36 24.92
N ILE A 242 23.07 -22.83 24.07
CA ILE A 242 22.53 -23.51 22.90
C ILE A 242 23.54 -23.39 21.75
N ARG A 243 23.72 -24.48 21.01
CA ARG A 243 24.32 -24.51 19.67
C ARG A 243 23.23 -24.90 18.68
N ALA A 244 22.97 -24.07 17.67
CA ALA A 244 22.02 -24.36 16.62
C ALA A 244 22.37 -23.60 15.33
N ASP A 245 22.69 -24.34 14.27
CA ASP A 245 23.00 -23.77 12.94
C ASP A 245 21.71 -23.33 12.21
N ASN A 246 20.57 -23.92 12.59
CA ASN A 246 19.24 -23.62 12.08
C ASN A 246 18.23 -23.52 13.22
N ILE A 247 17.34 -22.53 13.13
CA ILE A 247 16.21 -22.30 14.03
C ILE A 247 14.92 -22.47 13.25
N LEU A 248 14.03 -23.35 13.71
CA LEU A 248 12.66 -23.45 13.23
C LEU A 248 11.76 -22.63 14.15
N ILE A 249 11.08 -21.62 13.62
CA ILE A 249 10.05 -20.86 14.33
C ILE A 249 8.70 -21.04 13.63
N SER A 250 7.63 -21.18 14.41
CA SER A 250 6.25 -21.24 13.90
C SER A 250 5.34 -20.33 14.72
N SER A 251 4.45 -19.60 14.05
CA SER A 251 3.35 -18.87 14.69
C SER A 251 2.01 -19.48 14.31
N TYR A 252 1.07 -19.51 15.25
CA TYR A 252 -0.30 -19.98 15.01
C TYR A 252 -1.28 -19.36 16.02
N ASN A 253 -2.19 -18.51 15.52
CA ASN A 253 -3.40 -18.15 16.25
C ASN A 253 -4.33 -19.37 16.29
N ILE A 254 -4.68 -19.85 17.49
CA ILE A 254 -5.49 -21.07 17.70
C ILE A 254 -6.98 -20.80 18.00
N MET A 255 -7.39 -19.53 17.94
CA MET A 255 -8.77 -19.04 18.11
C MET A 255 -9.42 -19.34 19.47
N ALA A 256 -9.62 -18.29 20.28
CA ALA A 256 -10.31 -18.36 21.57
C ALA A 256 -11.83 -18.12 21.47
N GLU A 257 -12.37 -17.80 20.30
CA GLU A 257 -13.78 -17.43 20.12
C GLU A 257 -14.73 -18.63 20.01
N PRO A 258 -15.98 -18.51 20.52
CA PRO A 258 -16.96 -19.60 20.59
C PRO A 258 -17.78 -19.78 19.30
N THR A 259 -17.37 -19.14 18.20
CA THR A 259 -18.01 -19.29 16.87
C THR A 259 -17.58 -20.56 16.15
N ALA A 260 -16.48 -21.20 16.58
CA ALA A 260 -16.02 -22.49 16.10
C ALA A 260 -16.44 -23.64 17.04
N ASP A 261 -16.27 -24.89 16.57
CA ASP A 261 -16.45 -26.08 17.41
C ASP A 261 -15.55 -26.03 18.68
N PRO A 262 -15.97 -26.68 19.79
CA PRO A 262 -15.22 -26.70 21.06
C PRO A 262 -13.76 -27.12 20.88
N PHE A 263 -12.84 -26.52 21.64
CA PHE A 263 -11.41 -26.62 21.37
C PHE A 263 -10.91 -28.08 21.38
N ILE A 264 -11.47 -28.93 22.23
CA ILE A 264 -11.17 -30.38 22.27
C ILE A 264 -11.43 -31.14 20.96
N THR A 265 -12.38 -30.67 20.12
CA THR A 265 -12.67 -31.28 18.81
C THR A 265 -11.76 -30.76 17.69
N ARG A 266 -11.29 -29.50 17.82
CA ARG A 266 -10.29 -28.88 16.93
C ARG A 266 -8.86 -29.31 17.25
N LEU A 267 -8.58 -29.68 18.51
CA LEU A 267 -7.25 -30.07 19.00
C LEU A 267 -6.53 -31.11 18.12
N PRO A 268 -7.16 -32.20 17.63
CA PRO A 268 -6.47 -33.14 16.73
C PRO A 268 -5.95 -32.46 15.46
N LEU A 269 -6.76 -31.61 14.81
CA LEU A 269 -6.38 -30.85 13.62
C LEU A 269 -5.27 -29.84 13.92
N ILE A 270 -5.32 -29.18 15.08
CA ILE A 270 -4.27 -28.25 15.53
C ILE A 270 -2.94 -28.98 15.74
N ILE A 271 -2.94 -30.14 16.41
CA ILE A 271 -1.73 -30.94 16.65
C ILE A 271 -1.19 -31.54 15.35
N GLU A 272 -2.06 -32.04 14.47
CA GLU A 272 -1.72 -32.57 13.15
C GLU A 272 -1.08 -31.48 12.27
N ALA A 273 -1.69 -30.29 12.22
CA ALA A 273 -1.16 -29.13 11.49
C ALA A 273 0.23 -28.69 11.98
N ILE A 274 0.47 -28.66 13.30
CA ILE A 274 1.78 -28.35 13.87
C ILE A 274 2.82 -29.44 13.53
N ALA A 275 2.40 -30.69 13.40
CA ALA A 275 3.27 -31.85 13.15
C ALA A 275 3.62 -32.06 11.67
N LEU A 276 2.71 -31.75 10.74
CA LEU A 276 2.77 -32.14 9.32
C LEU A 276 4.05 -31.67 8.60
N LEU A 277 4.59 -30.50 8.98
CA LEU A 277 5.77 -29.89 8.37
C LEU A 277 7.02 -29.94 9.26
N ASN A 278 7.10 -30.85 10.23
CA ASN A 278 8.32 -31.00 11.05
C ASN A 278 9.38 -31.81 10.28
N PRO A 279 10.61 -31.29 10.07
CA PRO A 279 11.63 -32.00 9.32
C PRO A 279 12.08 -33.28 10.06
N THR A 280 12.25 -34.37 9.31
CA THR A 280 12.67 -35.68 9.81
C THR A 280 14.14 -35.73 10.25
N SER A 281 14.97 -34.81 9.75
CA SER A 281 16.32 -34.54 10.24
C SER A 281 16.30 -33.41 11.29
N ALA A 282 17.00 -33.61 12.41
CA ALA A 282 16.78 -32.83 13.63
C ALA A 282 17.18 -31.34 13.51
N PRO A 283 16.23 -30.38 13.66
CA PRO A 283 16.55 -28.97 13.82
C PRO A 283 17.00 -28.68 15.26
N LEU A 284 18.05 -27.89 15.40
CA LEU A 284 18.79 -27.74 16.67
C LEU A 284 18.07 -26.84 17.70
N LEU A 285 17.21 -25.92 17.25
CA LEU A 285 16.24 -25.20 18.08
C LEU A 285 14.89 -25.11 17.35
N GLN A 286 13.80 -25.43 18.06
CA GLN A 286 12.41 -25.28 17.59
C GLN A 286 11.66 -24.37 18.55
N ILE A 287 10.85 -23.46 18.01
CA ILE A 287 10.05 -22.46 18.74
C ILE A 287 8.65 -22.41 18.12
N LEU A 288 7.62 -22.45 18.95
CA LEU A 288 6.21 -22.35 18.59
C LEU A 288 5.56 -21.24 19.40
N THR A 289 5.20 -20.14 18.75
CA THR A 289 4.51 -18.97 19.33
C THR A 289 3.02 -19.07 19.05
N LEU A 290 2.22 -19.29 20.09
CA LEU A 290 0.76 -19.39 20.00
C LEU A 290 0.10 -18.07 20.42
N GLN A 291 -0.96 -17.70 19.70
CA GLN A 291 -1.85 -16.60 20.00
C GLN A 291 -3.26 -17.14 20.31
N GLU A 292 -4.03 -16.37 21.09
CA GLU A 292 -5.38 -16.74 21.54
C GLU A 292 -5.49 -18.02 22.38
N VAL A 293 -4.51 -18.22 23.28
CA VAL A 293 -4.59 -19.32 24.26
C VAL A 293 -5.47 -18.91 25.44
N ASN A 294 -6.31 -19.83 25.95
CA ASN A 294 -7.24 -19.62 27.05
C ASN A 294 -7.15 -20.75 28.10
N ASP A 295 -7.95 -20.65 29.18
CA ASP A 295 -7.92 -21.63 30.30
C ASP A 295 -8.39 -23.06 29.89
N GLU A 296 -9.10 -23.24 28.77
CA GLU A 296 -9.47 -24.55 28.20
C GLU A 296 -8.36 -25.10 27.29
N SER A 297 -7.82 -24.26 26.40
CA SER A 297 -6.89 -24.70 25.36
C SER A 297 -5.49 -25.00 25.87
N LEU A 298 -4.98 -24.28 26.88
CA LEU A 298 -3.64 -24.53 27.41
C LEU A 298 -3.49 -25.92 28.05
N PRO A 299 -4.35 -26.38 28.99
CA PRO A 299 -4.26 -27.73 29.54
C PRO A 299 -4.32 -28.81 28.46
N LEU A 300 -5.25 -28.68 27.50
CA LEU A 300 -5.44 -29.66 26.42
C LEU A 300 -4.23 -29.75 25.48
N LEU A 301 -3.57 -28.63 25.17
CA LEU A 301 -2.30 -28.62 24.42
C LEU A 301 -1.16 -29.27 25.21
N LEU A 302 -1.03 -28.96 26.51
CA LEU A 302 0.04 -29.47 27.38
C LEU A 302 -0.14 -30.96 27.78
N LEU A 303 -1.31 -31.55 27.55
CA LEU A 303 -1.56 -32.99 27.60
C LEU A 303 -1.11 -33.73 26.34
N SER A 304 -0.94 -33.05 25.20
CA SER A 304 -0.61 -33.70 23.92
C SER A 304 0.76 -34.42 23.97
N PRO A 305 0.81 -35.75 23.71
CA PRO A 305 2.07 -36.50 23.65
C PRO A 305 3.01 -36.03 22.53
N TYR A 306 2.49 -35.31 21.53
CA TYR A 306 3.31 -34.65 20.51
C TYR A 306 3.98 -33.41 21.08
N ILE A 307 3.23 -32.50 21.73
CA ILE A 307 3.76 -31.26 22.31
C ILE A 307 4.79 -31.57 23.40
N ARG A 308 4.46 -32.47 24.33
CA ARG A 308 5.35 -32.93 25.41
C ARG A 308 6.70 -33.47 24.91
N ARG A 309 6.73 -34.08 23.72
CA ARG A 309 7.94 -34.66 23.10
C ARG A 309 8.73 -33.66 22.26
N THR A 310 8.05 -32.84 21.46
CA THR A 310 8.67 -31.91 20.50
C THR A 310 9.05 -30.58 21.14
N TYR A 311 8.22 -30.10 22.08
CA TYR A 311 8.37 -28.83 22.79
C TYR A 311 8.29 -29.02 24.32
N PRO A 312 9.23 -29.76 24.96
CA PRO A 312 9.22 -30.01 26.40
C PRO A 312 9.41 -28.78 27.30
N TYR A 313 9.52 -27.57 26.74
CA TYR A 313 9.61 -26.30 27.49
C TYR A 313 8.48 -25.35 27.09
N CYS A 314 7.83 -24.73 28.07
CA CYS A 314 6.69 -23.83 27.88
C CYS A 314 6.79 -22.60 28.79
N SER A 315 6.25 -21.45 28.37
CA SER A 315 6.18 -20.24 29.20
C SER A 315 5.10 -20.30 30.30
N HIS A 316 4.20 -21.29 30.25
CA HIS A 316 3.10 -21.48 31.20
C HIS A 316 2.90 -22.97 31.54
N THR A 317 2.18 -23.26 32.63
CA THR A 317 1.65 -24.60 32.94
C THR A 317 0.13 -24.62 32.76
N ALA A 318 -0.48 -25.80 32.81
CA ALA A 318 -1.94 -25.95 32.86
C ALA A 318 -2.60 -25.28 34.09
N SER A 319 -1.83 -24.93 35.13
CA SER A 319 -2.30 -24.23 36.34
C SER A 319 -1.99 -22.74 36.37
N SER A 320 -1.27 -22.20 35.38
CA SER A 320 -0.93 -20.77 35.30
C SER A 320 -2.16 -19.86 35.35
N LEU A 321 -1.95 -18.62 35.82
CA LEU A 321 -2.90 -17.55 35.59
C LEU A 321 -2.83 -17.11 34.12
N LEU A 322 -3.98 -17.05 33.45
CA LEU A 322 -4.11 -16.57 32.08
C LEU A 322 -5.03 -15.34 32.08
N PRO A 323 -4.50 -14.11 32.27
CA PRO A 323 -5.31 -12.92 32.58
C PRO A 323 -6.37 -12.55 31.52
N SER A 324 -6.14 -12.88 30.26
CA SER A 324 -7.00 -12.55 29.11
C SER A 324 -7.86 -13.74 28.66
N ALA A 325 -8.79 -13.51 27.74
CA ALA A 325 -9.32 -14.59 26.90
C ALA A 325 -8.36 -14.99 25.76
N ARG A 326 -7.45 -14.10 25.38
CA ARG A 326 -6.61 -14.20 24.18
C ARG A 326 -5.13 -14.07 24.58
N ASN A 327 -4.58 -15.05 25.30
CA ASN A 327 -3.22 -14.98 25.85
C ASN A 327 -2.17 -15.44 24.84
N LEU A 328 -0.92 -15.11 25.13
CA LEU A 328 0.26 -15.53 24.37
C LEU A 328 0.99 -16.65 25.12
N VAL A 329 1.33 -17.73 24.42
CA VAL A 329 2.12 -18.82 24.99
C VAL A 329 3.23 -19.19 24.02
N THR A 330 4.42 -19.47 24.53
CA THR A 330 5.54 -19.91 23.71
C THR A 330 6.03 -21.28 24.20
N LEU A 331 6.24 -22.17 23.24
CA LEU A 331 6.67 -23.57 23.40
C LEU A 331 8.01 -23.75 22.66
N ALA A 332 8.96 -24.50 23.23
CA ALA A 332 10.29 -24.67 22.64
C ALA A 332 10.94 -26.03 22.91
N SER A 333 11.90 -26.41 22.07
CA SER A 333 12.71 -27.63 22.23
C SER A 333 13.94 -27.46 23.15
N LYS A 334 14.19 -26.24 23.63
CA LYS A 334 15.27 -25.86 24.57
C LYS A 334 14.69 -24.96 25.68
N PRO A 335 15.29 -24.92 26.88
CA PRO A 335 14.84 -24.03 27.95
C PRO A 335 15.12 -22.57 27.60
N PHE A 336 14.30 -21.67 28.14
CA PHE A 336 14.39 -20.23 27.96
C PHE A 336 13.96 -19.46 29.22
N GLU A 337 14.29 -18.18 29.24
CA GLU A 337 13.71 -17.17 30.15
C GLU A 337 12.64 -16.38 29.41
N SER A 338 11.65 -15.83 30.11
CA SER A 338 10.54 -15.10 29.50
C SER A 338 10.06 -13.90 30.31
N SER A 339 9.59 -12.87 29.63
CA SER A 339 9.00 -11.66 30.22
C SER A 339 7.87 -11.11 29.34
N VAL A 340 7.00 -10.27 29.90
CA VAL A 340 5.80 -9.76 29.20
C VAL A 340 5.85 -8.23 29.05
N VAL A 341 6.01 -7.75 27.82
CA VAL A 341 5.85 -6.34 27.47
C VAL A 341 4.36 -6.05 27.32
N SER A 342 3.80 -5.21 28.19
CA SER A 342 2.36 -4.93 28.20
C SER A 342 2.07 -3.54 27.62
N PHE A 343 1.16 -3.45 26.65
CA PHE A 343 0.89 -2.23 25.89
C PHE A 343 -0.17 -1.32 26.54
N GLU A 344 -0.42 -0.15 25.96
CA GLU A 344 -1.48 0.79 26.40
C GLU A 344 -2.89 0.19 26.26
N GLU A 345 -3.14 -0.56 25.18
CA GLU A 345 -4.42 -1.21 24.94
C GLU A 345 -4.63 -2.38 25.91
N ARG A 346 -5.80 -2.39 26.56
CA ARG A 346 -6.19 -3.49 27.45
C ARG A 346 -6.21 -4.82 26.69
N HIS A 347 -5.86 -5.89 27.39
CA HIS A 347 -5.75 -7.25 26.84
C HIS A 347 -4.63 -7.46 25.78
N LYS A 348 -3.78 -6.47 25.49
CA LYS A 348 -2.73 -6.55 24.46
C LYS A 348 -1.32 -6.46 25.06
N SER A 349 -0.44 -7.35 24.60
CA SER A 349 0.94 -7.49 25.07
C SER A 349 1.80 -8.23 24.03
N ALA A 350 3.11 -8.33 24.31
CA ALA A 350 4.04 -9.24 23.67
C ALA A 350 4.72 -10.11 24.73
N LEU A 351 4.81 -11.41 24.48
CA LEU A 351 5.55 -12.36 25.31
C LEU A 351 6.93 -12.56 24.72
N ILE A 352 7.96 -12.05 25.40
CA ILE A 352 9.35 -12.17 25.00
C ILE A 352 9.90 -13.46 25.60
N VAL A 353 10.60 -14.27 24.81
CA VAL A 353 11.41 -15.40 25.29
C VAL A 353 12.87 -15.21 24.88
N SER A 354 13.82 -15.58 25.73
CA SER A 354 15.26 -15.38 25.52
C SER A 354 16.05 -16.69 25.63
N PHE A 355 16.91 -16.90 24.64
CA PHE A 355 17.76 -18.08 24.46
C PHE A 355 19.24 -17.67 24.42
N ARG A 356 20.09 -18.33 25.21
CA ARG A 356 21.53 -18.01 25.32
C ARG A 356 22.36 -18.88 24.36
N PHE A 357 23.10 -18.25 23.44
CA PHE A 357 24.06 -18.90 22.54
C PHE A 357 25.51 -18.61 23.01
N ALA A 358 26.53 -19.16 22.34
CA ALA A 358 27.91 -19.08 22.83
C ALA A 358 28.51 -17.67 22.73
N SER A 359 28.07 -16.91 21.73
CA SER A 359 28.55 -15.55 21.45
C SER A 359 27.48 -14.45 21.61
N LYS A 360 26.18 -14.82 21.68
CA LYS A 360 25.03 -13.92 21.57
C LYS A 360 23.81 -14.41 22.38
N THR A 361 22.84 -13.54 22.56
CA THR A 361 21.48 -13.88 23.03
C THR A 361 20.49 -13.70 21.89
N LEU A 362 19.56 -14.64 21.74
CA LEU A 362 18.40 -14.49 20.87
C LEU A 362 17.18 -14.15 21.73
N SER A 363 16.49 -13.05 21.42
CA SER A 363 15.16 -12.77 21.97
C SER A 363 14.09 -12.94 20.88
N VAL A 364 13.04 -13.70 21.18
CA VAL A 364 11.89 -13.92 20.30
C VAL A 364 10.66 -13.31 20.94
N ALA A 365 10.05 -12.32 20.29
CA ALA A 365 8.81 -11.70 20.72
C ALA A 365 7.61 -12.40 20.06
N ASN A 366 6.80 -13.10 20.84
CA ASN A 366 5.46 -13.53 20.47
C ASN A 366 4.52 -12.30 20.55
N VAL A 367 3.74 -12.02 19.49
CA VAL A 367 2.83 -10.85 19.42
C VAL A 367 1.39 -11.21 19.03
N HIS A 368 0.43 -10.42 19.51
CA HIS A 368 -0.94 -10.38 19.00
C HIS A 368 -1.44 -8.92 19.05
N LEU A 369 -1.19 -8.14 17.99
CA LEU A 369 -1.44 -6.68 17.96
C LEU A 369 -2.92 -6.32 17.81
N THR A 370 -3.28 -5.04 17.99
CA THR A 370 -4.69 -4.56 17.93
C THR A 370 -5.34 -4.83 16.57
N SER A 371 -6.54 -5.43 16.58
CA SER A 371 -7.28 -5.83 15.38
C SER A 371 -8.04 -4.68 14.69
N GLY A 372 -8.49 -4.93 13.45
CA GLY A 372 -9.30 -4.00 12.66
C GLY A 372 -8.54 -2.87 11.94
N LEU A 373 -9.26 -2.13 11.09
CA LEU A 373 -8.74 -1.05 10.26
C LEU A 373 -9.51 0.25 10.50
N THR A 374 -9.16 0.94 11.59
CA THR A 374 -9.59 2.33 11.89
C THR A 374 -8.36 3.20 12.14
N ASN A 375 -8.52 4.52 12.21
CA ASN A 375 -7.41 5.43 12.52
C ASN A 375 -6.76 5.11 13.87
N GLU A 376 -7.58 4.75 14.85
CA GLU A 376 -7.22 4.40 16.22
C GLU A 376 -6.53 3.03 16.26
N ALA A 377 -7.08 2.03 15.58
CA ALA A 377 -6.51 0.68 15.53
C ALA A 377 -5.13 0.63 14.84
N VAL A 378 -4.91 1.48 13.83
CA VAL A 378 -3.61 1.61 13.15
C VAL A 378 -2.61 2.38 14.02
N LYS A 379 -3.04 3.46 14.68
CA LYS A 379 -2.21 4.19 15.65
C LYS A 379 -1.81 3.30 16.84
N ALA A 380 -2.73 2.48 17.34
CA ALA A 380 -2.48 1.46 18.36
C ALA A 380 -1.38 0.49 17.90
N LYS A 381 -1.56 -0.16 16.74
CA LYS A 381 -0.54 -1.07 16.17
C LYS A 381 0.84 -0.41 16.02
N ALA A 382 0.90 0.85 15.61
CA ALA A 382 2.16 1.60 15.53
C ALA A 382 2.78 1.84 16.91
N SER A 383 2.01 2.28 17.91
CA SER A 383 2.49 2.48 19.30
C SER A 383 2.97 1.17 19.92
N GLN A 384 2.23 0.08 19.74
CA GLN A 384 2.59 -1.27 20.21
C GLN A 384 3.94 -1.72 19.63
N MET A 385 4.13 -1.56 18.32
CA MET A 385 5.41 -1.87 17.69
C MET A 385 6.53 -0.95 18.19
N GLU A 386 6.29 0.36 18.35
CA GLU A 386 7.29 1.30 18.88
C GLU A 386 7.70 0.97 20.33
N GLN A 387 6.76 0.61 21.20
CA GLN A 387 7.02 0.17 22.58
C GLN A 387 7.83 -1.13 22.59
N LEU A 388 7.48 -2.09 21.73
CA LEU A 388 8.24 -3.33 21.55
C LEU A 388 9.67 -3.05 21.03
N MET A 389 9.82 -2.13 20.07
CA MET A 389 11.13 -1.71 19.57
C MET A 389 11.97 -1.02 20.65
N LYS A 390 11.37 -0.21 21.53
CA LYS A 390 12.07 0.43 22.66
C LYS A 390 12.59 -0.61 23.66
N PHE A 391 11.76 -1.60 24.01
CA PHE A 391 12.16 -2.69 24.91
C PHE A 391 13.29 -3.55 24.32
N LEU A 392 13.26 -3.82 23.01
CA LEU A 392 14.26 -4.68 22.34
C LEU A 392 15.55 -3.95 21.96
N ASN A 393 15.53 -2.62 21.79
CA ASN A 393 16.71 -1.78 21.52
C ASN A 393 17.35 -1.22 22.80
N VAL A 394 17.81 -2.08 23.70
CA VAL A 394 18.80 -1.67 24.70
C VAL A 394 20.07 -1.16 23.98
N ARG A 395 20.72 -0.15 24.58
CA ARG A 395 21.92 0.63 24.20
C ARG A 395 22.79 0.06 23.07
N GLU A 396 23.31 0.92 22.18
CA GLU A 396 23.97 0.50 20.92
C GLU A 396 25.08 -0.57 21.02
N HIS A 397 25.78 -0.68 22.15
CA HIS A 397 26.74 -1.77 22.38
C HIS A 397 26.10 -3.17 22.47
N GLU A 398 24.86 -3.29 22.95
CA GLU A 398 24.11 -4.55 22.99
C GLU A 398 23.56 -4.98 21.63
N ARG A 399 23.31 -4.03 20.71
CA ARG A 399 22.83 -4.30 19.34
C ARG A 399 23.74 -5.22 18.52
N ARG A 400 24.96 -5.51 18.97
CA ARG A 400 25.90 -6.50 18.38
C ARG A 400 25.89 -7.88 19.07
N ARG A 401 25.31 -7.99 20.26
CA ARG A 401 25.25 -9.20 21.10
C ARG A 401 23.84 -9.79 21.22
N ARG A 402 22.78 -9.03 20.94
CA ARG A 402 21.39 -9.53 20.92
C ARG A 402 20.84 -9.56 19.49
N ASP A 403 20.51 -10.75 19.00
CA ASP A 403 19.69 -10.95 17.80
C ASP A 403 18.21 -11.06 18.20
N VAL A 404 17.31 -10.68 17.28
CA VAL A 404 15.89 -10.52 17.58
C VAL A 404 15.01 -11.06 16.45
N ILE A 405 13.98 -11.81 16.83
CA ILE A 405 12.88 -12.26 15.96
C ILE A 405 11.56 -11.76 16.57
N VAL A 406 10.61 -11.32 15.74
CA VAL A 406 9.22 -11.01 16.15
C VAL A 406 8.29 -11.89 15.34
N ALA A 407 7.52 -12.75 16.00
CA ALA A 407 6.58 -13.66 15.35
C ALA A 407 5.22 -13.61 16.04
N GLY A 408 4.15 -13.71 15.28
CA GLY A 408 2.81 -13.57 15.84
C GLY A 408 1.79 -13.07 14.86
N ASP A 409 0.61 -12.78 15.40
CA ASP A 409 -0.49 -12.13 14.71
C ASP A 409 -0.28 -10.60 14.79
N PHE A 410 0.10 -9.99 13.65
CA PHE A 410 0.28 -8.54 13.55
C PHE A 410 -1.04 -7.80 13.29
N ASN A 411 -2.12 -8.51 12.94
CA ASN A 411 -3.45 -7.96 12.68
C ASN A 411 -3.46 -6.76 11.71
N LEU A 412 -2.48 -6.70 10.80
CA LEU A 412 -2.28 -5.65 9.80
C LEU A 412 -3.05 -6.02 8.54
N THR A 413 -4.02 -5.19 8.13
CA THR A 413 -4.66 -5.31 6.81
C THR A 413 -3.59 -5.22 5.73
N THR A 414 -3.55 -6.20 4.84
CA THR A 414 -2.55 -6.30 3.78
C THR A 414 -3.14 -6.05 2.41
N SER A 415 -4.37 -6.51 2.15
CA SER A 415 -5.00 -6.32 0.85
C SER A 415 -5.17 -4.83 0.52
N SER A 416 -4.55 -4.43 -0.59
CA SER A 416 -4.73 -3.13 -1.23
C SER A 416 -6.20 -2.87 -1.63
N ARG A 417 -7.00 -3.91 -1.88
CA ARG A 417 -8.43 -3.82 -2.13
C ARG A 417 -9.20 -3.44 -0.86
N THR A 418 -8.89 -4.06 0.27
CA THR A 418 -9.51 -3.72 1.57
C THR A 418 -9.13 -2.32 2.03
N ILE A 419 -7.86 -1.92 1.85
CA ILE A 419 -7.40 -0.55 2.18
C ILE A 419 -8.06 0.50 1.29
N ARG A 420 -8.20 0.25 -0.03
CA ARG A 420 -8.96 1.13 -0.93
C ARG A 420 -10.43 1.19 -0.54
N THR A 421 -11.08 0.05 -0.32
CA THR A 421 -12.49 -0.02 0.08
C THR A 421 -12.78 0.71 1.39
N ALA A 422 -11.82 0.73 2.33
CA ALA A 422 -11.90 1.50 3.57
C ALA A 422 -11.76 3.02 3.33
N LEU A 423 -10.91 3.46 2.40
CA LEU A 423 -10.78 4.87 1.99
C LEU A 423 -12.06 5.35 1.28
N ASP A 424 -12.55 4.59 0.30
CA ASP A 424 -13.72 4.93 -0.51
C ASP A 424 -15.01 5.03 0.34
N ARG A 425 -15.08 4.25 1.44
CA ARG A 425 -16.15 4.30 2.44
C ARG A 425 -15.90 5.31 3.58
N ASN A 426 -14.82 6.08 3.54
CA ASN A 426 -14.40 7.03 4.57
C ASN A 426 -14.20 6.43 5.98
N LEU A 427 -13.87 5.13 6.07
CA LEU A 427 -13.59 4.43 7.33
C LEU A 427 -12.18 4.72 7.87
N ILE A 428 -11.24 5.12 7.00
CA ILE A 428 -9.89 5.55 7.34
C ILE A 428 -9.49 6.79 6.52
N THR A 429 -8.53 7.56 7.04
CA THR A 429 -7.92 8.68 6.28
C THR A 429 -6.81 8.18 5.32
N PRO A 430 -6.43 8.97 4.29
CA PRO A 430 -5.25 8.69 3.47
C PRO A 430 -3.94 8.59 4.29
N ALA A 431 -3.81 9.38 5.37
CA ALA A 431 -2.68 9.29 6.29
C ALA A 431 -2.66 7.95 7.04
N THR A 432 -3.83 7.46 7.46
CA THR A 432 -4.00 6.13 8.08
C THR A 432 -3.64 5.01 7.11
N ALA A 433 -4.09 5.08 5.85
CA ALA A 433 -3.74 4.10 4.82
C ALA A 433 -2.22 4.04 4.54
N GLN A 434 -1.51 5.16 4.63
CA GLN A 434 -0.04 5.17 4.60
C GLN A 434 0.56 4.65 5.92
N ALA A 435 -0.02 4.96 7.08
CA ALA A 435 0.45 4.50 8.37
C ALA A 435 0.40 2.96 8.52
N VAL A 436 -0.63 2.28 7.97
CA VAL A 436 -0.72 0.81 7.92
C VAL A 436 0.56 0.19 7.34
N ARG A 437 1.04 0.74 6.22
CA ARG A 437 2.24 0.28 5.51
C ARG A 437 3.55 0.56 6.28
N ASN A 438 3.51 1.47 7.25
CA ASN A 438 4.68 1.92 7.99
C ASN A 438 4.79 1.29 9.40
N VAL A 439 3.80 0.51 9.86
CA VAL A 439 3.84 -0.15 11.19
C VAL A 439 5.04 -1.10 11.30
N ILE A 440 5.36 -1.83 10.23
CA ILE A 440 6.59 -2.62 10.14
C ILE A 440 7.61 -1.80 9.34
N ASP A 441 8.65 -1.31 10.01
CA ASP A 441 9.78 -0.68 9.33
C ASP A 441 10.63 -1.73 8.59
N LEU A 442 10.35 -1.90 7.30
CA LEU A 442 11.08 -2.79 6.40
C LEU A 442 12.51 -2.33 6.06
N THR A 443 13.00 -1.22 6.61
CA THR A 443 14.45 -0.90 6.61
C THR A 443 15.19 -1.61 7.74
N VAL A 444 14.52 -1.81 8.88
CA VAL A 444 15.04 -2.52 10.07
C VAL A 444 14.72 -4.01 10.03
N TRP A 445 13.54 -4.37 9.53
CA TRP A 445 12.99 -5.73 9.56
C TRP A 445 13.00 -6.40 8.19
N GLU A 446 13.33 -7.68 8.18
CA GLU A 446 13.11 -8.61 7.09
C GLU A 446 11.92 -9.51 7.45
N ASP A 447 10.98 -9.68 6.52
CA ASP A 447 9.85 -10.57 6.67
C ASP A 447 10.19 -11.89 5.97
N ALA A 448 10.13 -13.00 6.70
CA ALA A 448 10.59 -14.30 6.21
C ALA A 448 9.86 -14.79 4.94
N PHE A 449 8.64 -14.28 4.68
CA PHE A 449 7.88 -14.55 3.46
C PHE A 449 8.33 -13.71 2.24
N LEU A 450 8.94 -12.54 2.45
CA LEU A 450 9.25 -11.56 1.39
C LEU A 450 10.71 -11.60 0.89
N SER A 451 11.49 -12.58 1.34
CA SER A 451 12.89 -12.77 0.94
C SER A 451 13.00 -13.49 -0.42
N SER A 452 14.12 -13.30 -1.11
CA SER A 452 14.30 -13.29 -2.59
C SER A 452 13.91 -14.51 -3.44
N ASP A 453 13.49 -15.63 -2.86
CA ASP A 453 13.52 -16.93 -3.56
C ASP A 453 12.13 -17.58 -3.70
N PHE A 454 11.07 -16.89 -3.27
CA PHE A 454 9.72 -17.44 -3.12
C PHE A 454 8.84 -17.34 -4.39
N GLU A 455 9.33 -17.87 -5.51
CA GLU A 455 8.55 -17.94 -6.78
C GLU A 455 8.00 -19.34 -7.13
N SER A 456 8.33 -20.40 -6.37
CA SER A 456 8.02 -21.80 -6.78
C SER A 456 6.78 -22.46 -6.15
N GLU A 457 6.19 -21.92 -5.06
CA GLU A 457 5.14 -22.63 -4.29
C GLU A 457 3.79 -21.87 -4.20
N LEU A 458 3.60 -20.77 -4.93
CA LEU A 458 2.34 -20.01 -4.99
C LEU A 458 1.17 -20.73 -5.69
N SER A 459 1.36 -21.98 -6.13
CA SER A 459 0.34 -22.85 -6.74
C SER A 459 -0.55 -23.58 -5.71
N MET A 460 -0.21 -23.56 -4.41
CA MET A 460 -0.81 -24.47 -3.42
C MET A 460 -2.05 -23.92 -2.68
N LEU A 461 -2.57 -22.73 -3.02
CA LEU A 461 -3.69 -22.07 -2.31
C LEU A 461 -4.88 -21.69 -3.20
N GLY A 462 -5.35 -22.64 -4.02
CA GLY A 462 -6.76 -22.79 -4.45
C GLY A 462 -7.45 -21.69 -5.28
N HIS A 463 -6.80 -20.55 -5.53
CA HIS A 463 -7.39 -19.42 -6.25
C HIS A 463 -7.25 -19.57 -7.77
N ASP A 464 -8.00 -20.51 -8.34
CA ASP A 464 -8.12 -20.70 -9.79
C ASP A 464 -8.78 -19.47 -10.47
N GLY A 465 -7.95 -18.59 -11.02
CA GLY A 465 -8.35 -17.65 -12.06
C GLY A 465 -9.00 -16.33 -11.63
N GLN A 466 -8.91 -15.91 -10.36
CA GLN A 466 -9.32 -14.57 -9.92
C GLN A 466 -8.12 -13.62 -9.74
N ASP A 467 -8.36 -12.31 -9.88
CA ASP A 467 -7.34 -11.27 -9.69
C ASP A 467 -6.95 -11.16 -8.20
N VAL A 468 -5.85 -11.82 -7.82
CA VAL A 468 -5.23 -11.67 -6.49
C VAL A 468 -4.55 -10.29 -6.41
N PHE A 469 -5.07 -9.40 -5.58
CA PHE A 469 -4.60 -8.02 -5.44
C PHE A 469 -3.28 -7.94 -4.65
N GLU A 470 -2.59 -6.80 -4.72
CA GLU A 470 -1.37 -6.56 -3.95
C GLU A 470 -1.68 -6.70 -2.44
N GLY A 471 -0.94 -7.59 -1.76
CA GLY A 471 -1.04 -7.83 -0.32
C GLY A 471 -1.90 -9.03 0.09
N GLU A 472 -2.57 -9.72 -0.85
CA GLU A 472 -3.33 -10.95 -0.58
C GLU A 472 -2.45 -12.22 -0.62
N GLN A 473 -1.19 -12.08 -1.06
CA GLN A 473 -0.23 -13.18 -1.18
C GLN A 473 0.20 -13.70 0.20
N GLY A 474 0.14 -15.02 0.38
CA GLY A 474 0.48 -15.67 1.65
C GLY A 474 -0.48 -15.34 2.79
N ALA A 475 -1.74 -15.07 2.48
CA ALA A 475 -2.77 -14.82 3.47
C ALA A 475 -2.87 -15.95 4.51
N THR A 476 -3.08 -15.54 5.76
CA THR A 476 -3.26 -16.45 6.91
C THR A 476 -4.69 -16.38 7.42
N PHE A 477 -5.39 -15.28 7.15
CA PHE A 477 -6.83 -15.15 7.32
C PHE A 477 -7.49 -15.07 5.93
N ASP A 478 -7.93 -16.22 5.41
CA ASP A 478 -8.60 -16.36 4.11
C ASP A 478 -10.01 -16.94 4.30
N ARG A 479 -11.02 -16.12 3.98
CA ARG A 479 -12.44 -16.45 4.16
C ARG A 479 -13.02 -17.28 3.01
N ALA A 480 -12.30 -17.43 1.89
CA ALA A 480 -12.71 -18.28 0.78
C ALA A 480 -12.28 -19.74 0.98
N THR A 481 -11.13 -19.97 1.65
CA THR A 481 -10.56 -21.30 1.86
C THR A 481 -10.68 -21.82 3.30
N ASN A 482 -10.86 -20.96 4.31
CA ASN A 482 -11.09 -21.36 5.70
C ASN A 482 -12.58 -21.18 6.10
N PRO A 483 -13.34 -22.27 6.35
CA PRO A 483 -14.75 -22.17 6.70
C PRO A 483 -15.01 -21.67 8.13
N ILE A 484 -13.99 -21.59 8.99
CA ILE A 484 -14.11 -20.95 10.30
C ILE A 484 -14.00 -19.43 10.15
N ALA A 485 -13.01 -18.95 9.40
CA ALA A 485 -12.90 -17.52 9.04
C ALA A 485 -14.13 -17.00 8.28
N ALA A 486 -14.73 -17.84 7.43
CA ALA A 486 -15.94 -17.53 6.68
C ALA A 486 -17.16 -17.19 7.56
N GLN A 487 -17.25 -17.77 8.76
CA GLN A 487 -18.38 -17.59 9.69
C GLN A 487 -18.35 -16.27 10.47
N LEU A 488 -17.18 -15.63 10.58
CA LEU A 488 -17.04 -14.31 11.21
C LEU A 488 -17.64 -13.23 10.29
N GLU A 489 -18.04 -12.07 10.81
CA GLU A 489 -18.48 -10.95 9.96
C GLU A 489 -17.28 -10.35 9.19
N PRO A 490 -17.43 -9.98 7.91
CA PRO A 490 -16.36 -9.35 7.14
C PRO A 490 -16.16 -7.89 7.63
N PRO A 491 -14.98 -7.50 8.15
CA PRO A 491 -14.81 -6.18 8.76
C PRO A 491 -14.97 -5.02 7.76
N ILE A 492 -14.65 -5.25 6.48
CA ILE A 492 -14.80 -4.29 5.37
C ILE A 492 -15.26 -5.03 4.10
N ASP A 493 -14.53 -6.08 3.72
CA ASP A 493 -14.82 -6.96 2.57
C ASP A 493 -14.30 -8.39 2.83
N GLN A 494 -14.38 -9.25 1.82
CA GLN A 494 -14.03 -10.68 1.90
C GLN A 494 -12.55 -10.97 1.56
N SER A 495 -11.73 -9.95 1.32
CA SER A 495 -10.39 -10.15 0.74
C SER A 495 -9.43 -10.85 1.72
N PRO A 496 -8.60 -11.81 1.28
CA PRO A 496 -7.63 -12.49 2.15
C PRO A 496 -6.61 -11.54 2.79
N GLN A 497 -6.15 -11.84 4.01
CA GLN A 497 -5.22 -11.00 4.76
C GLN A 497 -4.04 -11.80 5.32
N ARG A 498 -2.83 -11.24 5.28
CA ARG A 498 -1.63 -11.83 5.86
C ARG A 498 -1.31 -11.19 7.23
N TYR A 499 -2.01 -11.69 8.24
CA TYR A 499 -1.90 -11.25 9.63
C TYR A 499 -0.71 -11.89 10.36
N ASP A 500 -0.48 -13.19 10.20
CA ASP A 500 0.61 -13.91 10.90
C ASP A 500 1.93 -13.76 10.13
N ARG A 501 3.00 -13.43 10.86
CA ARG A 501 4.32 -13.16 10.28
C ARG A 501 5.45 -13.67 11.16
N VAL A 502 6.63 -13.78 10.54
CA VAL A 502 7.92 -13.94 11.20
C VAL A 502 8.85 -12.86 10.64
N LEU A 503 9.26 -11.94 11.51
CA LEU A 503 10.21 -10.87 11.20
C LEU A 503 11.54 -11.13 11.89
N PHE A 504 12.66 -10.92 11.21
CA PHE A 504 14.01 -10.93 11.80
C PHE A 504 14.80 -9.68 11.37
N ARG A 505 15.79 -9.28 12.17
CA ARG A 505 16.49 -8.01 11.97
C ARG A 505 17.43 -8.05 10.75
N LYS A 506 17.30 -7.07 9.85
CA LYS A 506 18.17 -6.95 8.67
C LYS A 506 19.64 -6.75 9.06
N GLY A 507 20.53 -7.50 8.42
CA GLY A 507 21.96 -7.51 8.74
C GLY A 507 22.30 -8.11 10.12
N GLY A 508 21.37 -8.82 10.77
CA GLY A 508 21.63 -9.65 11.94
C GLY A 508 22.27 -10.99 11.58
N SER A 509 22.33 -11.92 12.55
CA SER A 509 22.94 -13.24 12.34
C SER A 509 22.08 -14.24 11.55
N PHE A 510 20.92 -13.81 11.03
CA PHE A 510 19.92 -14.68 10.41
C PHE A 510 19.75 -14.43 8.92
N SER A 511 19.55 -15.51 8.16
CA SER A 511 18.95 -15.49 6.83
C SER A 511 17.86 -16.55 6.72
N ARG A 512 16.85 -16.32 5.86
CA ARG A 512 15.75 -17.28 5.64
C ARG A 512 16.24 -18.42 4.76
N ASP A 513 16.01 -19.65 5.21
CA ASP A 513 16.19 -20.88 4.43
C ASP A 513 14.87 -21.24 3.74
N ARG A 514 13.85 -21.59 4.54
CA ARG A 514 12.52 -21.99 4.10
C ARG A 514 11.43 -21.18 4.82
N PHE A 515 10.27 -21.01 4.18
CA PHE A 515 9.04 -20.51 4.79
C PHE A 515 7.88 -21.44 4.39
N ASP A 516 6.89 -21.64 5.25
CA ASP A 516 5.73 -22.49 5.00
C ASP A 516 4.45 -21.91 5.61
N ILE A 517 3.30 -22.29 5.05
CA ILE A 517 1.97 -22.06 5.64
C ILE A 517 1.37 -23.42 6.00
N PHE A 518 0.74 -23.55 7.17
CA PHE A 518 0.20 -24.81 7.69
C PHE A 518 -1.17 -24.63 8.37
N GLY A 519 -1.87 -25.74 8.64
CA GLY A 519 -3.24 -25.68 9.20
C GLY A 519 -4.33 -25.42 8.17
N LEU A 520 -4.01 -25.63 6.88
CA LEU A 520 -4.97 -25.64 5.78
C LEU A 520 -6.09 -26.66 6.03
N ALA A 521 -7.22 -26.50 5.32
CA ALA A 521 -8.35 -27.41 5.43
C ALA A 521 -7.97 -28.85 5.05
N ASP A 522 -8.45 -29.83 5.82
CA ASP A 522 -8.24 -31.26 5.51
C ASP A 522 -9.08 -31.73 4.30
N GLU A 523 -8.94 -33.01 3.91
CA GLU A 523 -9.73 -33.63 2.83
C GLU A 523 -11.26 -33.55 3.01
N LYS A 524 -11.74 -33.19 4.20
CA LYS A 524 -13.15 -33.02 4.56
C LYS A 524 -13.53 -31.55 4.75
N GLY A 525 -12.64 -30.62 4.37
CA GLY A 525 -12.83 -29.18 4.48
C GLY A 525 -12.67 -28.62 5.91
N ARG A 526 -12.05 -29.35 6.85
CA ARG A 526 -12.01 -28.94 8.27
C ARG A 526 -10.71 -28.23 8.61
N CYS A 527 -10.80 -27.08 9.28
CA CYS A 527 -9.64 -26.34 9.81
C CYS A 527 -9.52 -26.49 11.34
N GLY A 528 -8.31 -26.33 11.87
CA GLY A 528 -8.07 -26.28 13.32
C GLY A 528 -8.34 -24.91 13.96
N SER A 529 -8.29 -23.84 13.16
CA SER A 529 -8.43 -22.44 13.58
C SER A 529 -9.03 -21.61 12.43
N ASP A 530 -9.41 -20.35 12.69
CA ASP A 530 -9.79 -19.36 11.66
C ASP A 530 -8.57 -18.78 10.93
N HIS A 531 -7.40 -18.82 11.55
CA HIS A 531 -6.11 -18.54 10.91
C HIS A 531 -5.43 -19.81 10.37
N TYR A 532 -4.53 -19.63 9.40
CA TYR A 532 -3.49 -20.58 9.01
C TYR A 532 -2.17 -20.20 9.69
N GLY A 533 -1.44 -21.19 10.21
CA GLY A 533 -0.14 -20.98 10.85
C GLY A 533 0.97 -20.69 9.84
N VAL A 534 2.00 -19.96 10.27
CA VAL A 534 3.19 -19.65 9.46
C VAL A 534 4.45 -20.23 10.10
N ARG A 535 5.37 -20.73 9.29
CA ARG A 535 6.62 -21.36 9.73
C ARG A 535 7.80 -20.80 8.94
N ALA A 536 8.94 -20.62 9.61
CA ALA A 536 10.19 -20.23 8.97
C ALA A 536 11.34 -21.08 9.52
N ILE A 537 12.25 -21.47 8.64
CA ILE A 537 13.56 -22.01 8.99
C ILE A 537 14.57 -20.90 8.72
N LEU A 538 15.31 -20.50 9.76
CA LEU A 538 16.33 -19.45 9.69
C LEU A 538 17.71 -20.07 9.95
N LYS A 539 18.67 -19.80 9.07
CA LYS A 539 20.08 -20.15 9.25
C LYS A 539 20.72 -19.14 10.21
N PHE A 540 21.48 -19.63 11.20
CA PHE A 540 22.19 -18.80 12.18
C PHE A 540 23.69 -18.84 11.92
N ALA A 541 24.24 -17.71 11.46
CA ALA A 541 25.67 -17.57 11.20
C ALA A 541 26.41 -17.19 12.50
N GLU A 542 26.76 -18.17 13.34
CA GLU A 542 27.61 -17.92 14.51
C GLU A 542 29.04 -17.57 14.05
N SER A 543 29.49 -16.36 14.37
CA SER A 543 30.76 -15.81 13.87
C SER A 543 31.96 -16.42 14.59
N SER A 544 32.48 -17.52 14.07
CA SER A 544 33.72 -18.15 14.53
C SER A 544 34.90 -17.18 14.45
N SER A 545 35.66 -17.08 15.54
CA SER A 545 36.87 -16.25 15.64
C SER A 545 37.94 -16.64 14.62
N ALA A 546 38.75 -15.66 14.21
CA ALA A 546 39.81 -15.83 13.22
C ALA A 546 40.78 -16.98 13.54
N ASN A 547 41.14 -17.75 12.50
CA ASN A 547 42.47 -18.32 12.35
C ASN A 547 42.76 -18.63 10.87
N ASP A 548 44.02 -18.86 10.58
CA ASP A 548 44.59 -18.82 9.23
C ASP A 548 44.48 -20.12 8.41
N SER A 549 44.88 -20.00 7.13
CA SER A 549 45.38 -21.05 6.22
C SER A 549 44.45 -21.93 5.36
N ASN A 550 44.93 -22.15 4.13
CA ASN A 550 44.70 -23.21 3.15
C ASN A 550 43.32 -23.37 2.48
N GLU A 551 43.22 -22.73 1.32
CA GLU A 551 43.09 -23.35 -0.03
C GLU A 551 42.47 -24.75 -0.22
N SER A 552 41.80 -24.88 -1.37
CA SER A 552 41.53 -26.14 -2.09
C SER A 552 40.44 -27.07 -1.53
N ALA A 553 39.17 -26.71 -1.79
CA ALA A 553 38.24 -27.59 -2.54
C ALA A 553 36.84 -26.94 -2.73
N ARG A 554 36.60 -26.30 -3.89
CA ARG A 554 35.27 -26.12 -4.52
C ARG A 554 35.38 -25.43 -5.89
N SER A 555 35.65 -26.22 -6.92
CA SER A 555 35.21 -25.94 -8.28
C SER A 555 33.76 -26.41 -8.46
N SER A 556 33.01 -25.78 -9.37
CA SER A 556 31.56 -25.95 -9.62
C SER A 556 30.66 -25.75 -8.37
N ASP A 557 29.73 -24.80 -8.33
CA ASP A 557 29.03 -24.16 -9.46
C ASP A 557 29.57 -22.80 -9.91
N ALA A 558 29.38 -22.50 -11.20
CA ALA A 558 29.76 -21.24 -11.82
C ALA A 558 28.56 -20.28 -11.93
N SER A 559 28.76 -19.03 -11.55
CA SER A 559 27.89 -17.94 -11.99
C SER A 559 27.97 -17.77 -13.52
N PRO A 560 26.86 -17.46 -14.22
CA PRO A 560 26.93 -17.14 -15.64
C PRO A 560 27.80 -15.90 -15.86
N SER A 561 28.73 -15.97 -16.82
CA SER A 561 29.82 -15.00 -16.93
C SER A 561 29.35 -13.60 -17.35
N SER A 562 30.01 -12.58 -16.78
CA SER A 562 29.83 -11.17 -17.14
C SER A 562 30.58 -10.80 -18.43
N GLU A 563 30.74 -11.74 -19.36
CA GLU A 563 31.47 -11.53 -20.61
C GLU A 563 30.61 -10.77 -21.63
N ILE A 564 31.15 -9.68 -22.16
CA ILE A 564 30.56 -8.92 -23.27
C ILE A 564 31.39 -9.15 -24.53
N THR A 565 30.74 -9.58 -25.61
CA THR A 565 31.40 -9.67 -26.92
C THR A 565 31.49 -8.27 -27.51
N ILE A 566 32.67 -7.65 -27.41
CA ILE A 566 32.95 -6.35 -28.02
C ILE A 566 33.00 -6.53 -29.54
N VAL A 567 32.30 -5.67 -30.28
CA VAL A 567 32.30 -5.65 -31.74
C VAL A 567 32.90 -4.33 -32.21
N GLU A 568 34.21 -4.36 -32.49
CA GLU A 568 34.96 -3.17 -32.90
C GLU A 568 34.54 -2.66 -34.29
N ASP A 569 34.35 -1.34 -34.41
CA ASP A 569 34.07 -0.65 -35.67
C ASP A 569 34.51 0.82 -35.57
N ALA A 570 35.14 1.35 -36.62
CA ALA A 570 35.70 2.70 -36.66
C ALA A 570 34.83 3.72 -37.44
N THR A 571 33.60 3.35 -37.84
CA THR A 571 32.69 4.22 -38.60
C THR A 571 32.38 5.51 -37.84
N ASP A 572 32.55 6.66 -38.50
CA ASP A 572 32.08 7.93 -37.96
C ASP A 572 30.56 8.07 -38.14
N LEU A 573 29.85 8.23 -37.02
CA LEU A 573 28.40 8.38 -36.99
C LEU A 573 27.95 9.85 -36.95
N ALA A 574 28.87 10.81 -36.79
CA ALA A 574 28.51 12.23 -36.70
C ALA A 574 27.73 12.72 -37.95
N PRO A 575 28.16 12.48 -39.20
CA PRO A 575 27.44 12.94 -40.38
C PRO A 575 26.00 12.38 -40.51
N LEU A 576 25.74 11.23 -39.89
CA LEU A 576 24.43 10.57 -39.88
C LEU A 576 23.47 11.14 -38.82
N ILE A 577 24.00 11.72 -37.73
CA ILE A 577 23.20 12.32 -36.66
C ILE A 577 23.12 13.85 -36.71
N ASP A 578 24.09 14.51 -37.35
CA ASP A 578 24.19 15.97 -37.47
C ASP A 578 22.88 16.65 -37.97
N PRO A 579 22.15 16.11 -38.97
CA PRO A 579 20.88 16.69 -39.42
C PRO A 579 19.76 16.72 -38.37
N TYR A 580 19.91 15.99 -37.26
CA TYR A 580 18.92 15.87 -36.19
C TYR A 580 19.28 16.67 -34.93
N LEU A 581 20.42 17.37 -34.91
CA LEU A 581 20.92 18.03 -33.70
C LEU A 581 20.26 19.39 -33.44
N PRO A 582 20.12 19.82 -32.17
CA PRO A 582 19.70 21.19 -31.85
C PRO A 582 20.72 22.20 -32.38
N SER A 583 20.23 23.21 -33.09
CA SER A 583 21.04 24.33 -33.57
C SER A 583 21.41 25.29 -32.43
N ILE A 584 22.33 26.22 -32.70
CA ILE A 584 22.69 27.30 -31.76
C ILE A 584 21.44 28.12 -31.36
N HIS A 585 20.43 28.23 -32.25
CA HIS A 585 19.16 28.88 -31.94
C HIS A 585 18.32 28.07 -30.94
N ASP A 586 18.17 26.76 -31.17
CA ASP A 586 17.40 25.86 -30.28
C ASP A 586 17.98 25.77 -28.87
N ILE A 587 19.32 25.83 -28.77
CA ILE A 587 20.07 25.88 -27.51
C ILE A 587 19.75 27.19 -26.78
N SER A 588 19.95 28.34 -27.44
CA SER A 588 19.74 29.64 -26.79
C SER A 588 18.27 29.89 -26.44
N GLN A 589 17.32 29.40 -27.24
CA GLN A 589 15.89 29.48 -26.93
C GLN A 589 15.54 28.68 -25.66
N ARG A 590 16.18 27.52 -25.44
CA ARG A 590 16.01 26.72 -24.21
C ARG A 590 16.64 27.39 -23.00
N GLU A 591 17.84 27.96 -23.13
CA GLU A 591 18.48 28.74 -22.06
C GLU A 591 17.61 29.94 -21.64
N GLN A 592 17.11 30.70 -22.61
CA GLN A 592 16.20 31.84 -22.36
C GLN A 592 14.88 31.39 -21.72
N ALA A 593 14.29 30.27 -22.14
CA ALA A 593 13.07 29.73 -21.56
C ALA A 593 13.26 29.24 -20.11
N ILE A 594 14.39 28.58 -19.80
CA ILE A 594 14.75 28.20 -18.42
C ILE A 594 14.88 29.45 -17.53
N GLN A 595 15.60 30.48 -18.00
CA GLN A 595 15.76 31.74 -17.28
C GLN A 595 14.43 32.48 -17.07
N LEU A 596 13.53 32.47 -18.06
CA LEU A 596 12.21 33.07 -17.98
C LEU A 596 11.30 32.34 -16.97
N LEU A 597 11.37 31.01 -16.94
CA LEU A 597 10.66 30.17 -15.98
C LEU A 597 11.18 30.39 -14.55
N GLN A 598 12.50 30.33 -14.33
CA GLN A 598 13.14 30.53 -13.03
C GLN A 598 12.88 31.95 -12.49
N SER A 599 13.14 32.98 -13.29
CA SER A 599 12.90 34.38 -12.90
C SER A 599 11.43 34.70 -12.66
N THR A 600 10.50 33.92 -13.23
CA THR A 600 9.06 34.06 -12.97
C THR A 600 8.62 33.38 -11.67
N LEU A 601 9.12 32.19 -11.38
CA LEU A 601 8.86 31.52 -10.10
C LEU A 601 9.54 32.23 -8.91
N ALA A 602 10.74 32.79 -9.11
CA ALA A 602 11.48 33.56 -8.09
C ALA A 602 10.78 34.86 -7.64
N LYS A 603 9.72 35.30 -8.33
CA LYS A 603 8.86 36.42 -7.89
C LYS A 603 8.04 36.09 -6.64
N VAL A 604 7.87 34.81 -6.31
CA VAL A 604 7.12 34.33 -5.13
C VAL A 604 7.96 34.48 -3.84
N LYS A 605 7.33 34.97 -2.78
CA LYS A 605 7.93 35.03 -1.43
C LYS A 605 8.27 33.61 -0.96
N GLY A 606 9.56 33.32 -0.81
CA GLY A 606 10.08 31.99 -0.45
C GLY A 606 10.74 31.22 -1.59
N LEU A 607 10.55 31.61 -2.86
CA LEU A 607 11.17 30.95 -4.03
C LEU A 607 12.37 31.71 -4.62
N LYS A 608 12.83 32.80 -3.97
CA LYS A 608 13.95 33.63 -4.47
C LYS A 608 15.27 32.89 -4.64
N SER A 609 15.51 31.84 -3.86
CA SER A 609 16.72 31.02 -3.87
C SER A 609 16.54 29.69 -4.63
N LEU A 610 15.47 29.55 -5.42
CA LEU A 610 15.14 28.31 -6.13
C LEU A 610 16.23 27.92 -7.13
N ILE A 611 16.80 26.73 -6.95
CA ILE A 611 17.78 26.14 -7.86
C ILE A 611 17.02 25.37 -8.95
N MET A 612 17.33 25.64 -10.22
CA MET A 612 16.85 24.82 -11.34
C MET A 612 17.93 23.83 -11.75
N ALA A 613 17.70 22.55 -11.47
CA ALA A 613 18.59 21.46 -11.80
C ALA A 613 18.05 20.71 -13.03
N PRO A 614 18.71 20.78 -14.21
CA PRO A 614 18.22 20.09 -15.39
C PRO A 614 18.29 18.57 -15.24
N LEU A 615 17.45 17.85 -15.98
CA LEU A 615 17.33 16.40 -15.93
C LEU A 615 17.41 15.77 -17.33
N GLY A 616 17.31 14.44 -17.37
CA GLY A 616 16.95 13.67 -18.57
C GLY A 616 17.88 13.87 -19.77
N SER A 617 17.29 14.00 -20.96
CA SER A 617 18.05 14.14 -22.22
C SER A 617 18.76 15.49 -22.34
N TYR A 618 18.24 16.54 -21.68
CA TYR A 618 18.85 17.88 -21.66
C TYR A 618 20.14 17.89 -20.84
N LEU A 619 20.11 17.40 -19.59
CA LEU A 619 21.30 17.28 -18.73
C LEU A 619 22.37 16.38 -19.37
N MET A 620 21.98 15.24 -19.95
CA MET A 620 22.92 14.36 -20.63
C MET A 620 23.49 14.95 -21.95
N GLY A 621 22.87 16.00 -22.51
CA GLY A 621 23.24 16.56 -23.81
C GLY A 621 22.85 15.66 -25.00
N THR A 622 21.90 14.75 -24.81
CA THR A 622 21.41 13.79 -25.82
C THR A 622 20.06 14.15 -26.42
N TYR A 623 19.53 15.33 -26.08
CA TYR A 623 18.28 15.89 -26.59
C TYR A 623 18.33 16.30 -28.08
N PHE A 624 17.14 16.49 -28.64
CA PHE A 624 16.86 16.83 -30.04
C PHE A 624 16.02 18.14 -30.10
N PRO A 625 15.86 18.80 -31.27
CA PRO A 625 15.00 19.99 -31.39
C PRO A 625 13.56 19.77 -30.91
N ASP A 626 13.03 18.55 -31.07
CA ASP A 626 11.68 18.14 -30.63
C ASP A 626 11.58 17.76 -29.15
N SER A 627 12.71 17.68 -28.43
CA SER A 627 12.74 17.27 -27.02
C SER A 627 12.12 18.30 -26.08
N ASP A 628 11.38 17.75 -25.12
CA ASP A 628 11.09 18.32 -23.81
C ASP A 628 12.35 18.70 -23.02
N VAL A 629 12.17 19.51 -21.98
CA VAL A 629 13.23 19.87 -21.01
C VAL A 629 12.74 19.52 -19.60
N ASP A 630 13.18 18.36 -19.12
CA ASP A 630 13.00 17.94 -17.73
C ASP A 630 13.75 18.87 -16.77
N LEU A 631 13.09 19.36 -15.71
CA LEU A 631 13.70 20.20 -14.67
C LEU A 631 13.30 19.73 -13.27
N LEU A 632 14.26 19.73 -12.34
CA LEU A 632 14.01 19.65 -10.90
C LEU A 632 14.22 21.03 -10.27
N ALA A 633 13.14 21.61 -9.73
CA ALA A 633 13.20 22.78 -8.89
C ALA A 633 13.54 22.38 -7.44
N ILE A 634 14.61 22.94 -6.86
CA ILE A 634 15.02 22.67 -5.47
C ILE A 634 14.85 23.93 -4.63
N GLY A 635 14.06 23.86 -3.56
CA GLY A 635 13.70 24.99 -2.70
C GLY A 635 13.52 24.61 -1.23
N SER A 636 13.15 25.59 -0.39
CA SER A 636 12.90 25.40 1.05
C SER A 636 11.42 25.27 1.44
N VAL A 637 10.49 25.71 0.60
CA VAL A 637 9.03 25.62 0.89
C VAL A 637 8.51 24.19 0.74
N VAL A 638 7.39 23.87 1.39
CA VAL A 638 6.74 22.55 1.26
C VAL A 638 6.13 22.35 -0.14
N PRO A 639 6.11 21.12 -0.69
CA PRO A 639 5.69 20.87 -2.08
C PRO A 639 4.30 21.41 -2.44
N ALA A 640 3.30 21.24 -1.57
CA ALA A 640 1.94 21.74 -1.84
C ALA A 640 1.90 23.26 -2.07
N VAL A 641 2.70 24.02 -1.33
CA VAL A 641 2.84 25.48 -1.45
C VAL A 641 3.59 25.86 -2.73
N PHE A 642 4.61 25.07 -3.13
CA PHE A 642 5.26 25.27 -4.43
C PHE A 642 4.29 25.08 -5.60
N PHE A 643 3.56 23.96 -5.65
CA PHE A 643 2.69 23.64 -6.79
C PHE A 643 1.51 24.61 -6.92
N ASP A 644 0.86 24.99 -5.81
CA ASP A 644 -0.20 26.01 -5.82
C ASP A 644 0.30 27.37 -6.33
N PHE A 645 1.43 27.86 -5.81
CA PHE A 645 1.99 29.13 -6.26
C PHE A 645 2.54 29.09 -7.69
N ALA A 646 3.16 27.98 -8.11
CA ALA A 646 3.60 27.80 -9.50
C ALA A 646 2.41 27.91 -10.46
N GLY A 647 1.30 27.22 -10.17
CA GLY A 647 0.10 27.27 -11.01
C GLY A 647 -0.50 28.67 -11.07
N ARG A 648 -0.71 29.29 -9.90
CA ARG A 648 -1.24 30.65 -9.81
C ARG A 648 -0.36 31.67 -10.54
N VAL A 649 0.98 31.57 -10.45
CA VAL A 649 1.89 32.54 -11.07
C VAL A 649 2.04 32.32 -12.57
N LEU A 650 2.25 31.09 -13.05
CA LEU A 650 2.41 30.82 -14.48
C LEU A 650 1.14 31.19 -15.26
N VAL A 651 -0.04 30.90 -14.71
CA VAL A 651 -1.34 31.28 -15.31
C VAL A 651 -1.62 32.78 -15.20
N LYS A 652 -1.30 33.45 -14.08
CA LYS A 652 -1.52 34.90 -13.93
C LYS A 652 -0.54 35.75 -14.74
N PHE A 653 0.72 35.36 -14.87
CA PHE A 653 1.72 36.13 -15.62
C PHE A 653 1.35 36.23 -17.11
N ASN A 654 0.75 35.17 -17.66
CA ASN A 654 0.21 35.15 -19.02
C ASN A 654 -0.95 36.15 -19.28
N LYS A 655 -1.59 36.69 -18.23
CA LYS A 655 -2.63 37.74 -18.34
C LYS A 655 -2.09 39.17 -18.15
N GLY A 656 -0.79 39.34 -17.88
CA GLY A 656 -0.20 40.61 -17.45
C GLY A 656 0.71 41.33 -18.46
N GLN A 657 1.01 40.70 -19.61
CA GLN A 657 1.83 41.29 -20.67
C GLN A 657 1.14 41.09 -22.03
N GLY A 658 1.22 42.08 -22.91
CA GLY A 658 0.47 42.11 -24.17
C GLY A 658 1.05 41.20 -25.26
N GLU A 659 0.15 40.60 -26.04
CA GLU A 659 0.35 39.97 -27.36
C GLU A 659 1.35 38.80 -27.50
N GLN A 660 2.23 38.53 -26.52
CA GLN A 660 3.04 37.30 -26.48
C GLN A 660 2.75 36.46 -25.22
N GLU A 661 1.98 35.38 -25.43
CA GLU A 661 1.75 34.33 -24.43
C GLU A 661 3.00 33.48 -24.21
N ASN A 662 3.87 33.94 -23.31
CA ASN A 662 5.13 33.25 -22.98
C ASN A 662 4.94 31.91 -22.25
N PHE A 663 3.79 31.70 -21.60
CA PHE A 663 3.45 30.50 -20.83
C PHE A 663 2.11 29.92 -21.30
N LYS A 664 2.13 28.71 -21.87
CA LYS A 664 0.94 27.99 -22.39
C LYS A 664 0.85 26.59 -21.78
N ARG A 665 -0.31 25.94 -21.90
CA ARG A 665 -0.54 24.52 -21.52
C ARG A 665 -0.07 24.17 -20.09
N VAL A 666 -0.24 25.07 -19.11
CA VAL A 666 0.09 24.81 -17.69
C VAL A 666 -0.86 23.74 -17.14
N HIS A 667 -0.33 22.58 -16.76
CA HIS A 667 -1.12 21.43 -16.30
C HIS A 667 -0.45 20.72 -15.12
N PHE A 668 -1.27 20.19 -14.20
CA PHE A 668 -0.82 19.61 -12.93
C PHE A 668 -1.02 18.10 -12.91
N VAL A 669 0.08 17.36 -13.00
CA VAL A 669 0.05 15.90 -12.98
C VAL A 669 0.34 15.42 -11.57
N ASN A 670 -0.71 15.01 -10.85
CA ASN A 670 -0.60 14.46 -9.51
C ASN A 670 -0.18 12.97 -9.55
N SER A 671 1.11 12.72 -9.84
CA SER A 671 1.70 11.38 -9.95
C SER A 671 2.52 10.99 -8.70
N LEU A 672 3.16 9.81 -8.72
CA LEU A 672 4.14 9.36 -7.72
C LEU A 672 5.27 10.37 -7.46
N VAL A 673 5.56 11.22 -8.44
CA VAL A 673 6.23 12.52 -8.28
C VAL A 673 5.33 13.56 -8.96
N SER A 674 4.92 14.59 -8.22
CA SER A 674 4.09 15.66 -8.77
C SER A 674 4.89 16.51 -9.77
N ILE A 675 4.28 16.81 -10.93
CA ILE A 675 4.91 17.54 -12.04
C ILE A 675 4.00 18.70 -12.47
N VAL A 676 4.60 19.84 -12.80
CA VAL A 676 3.94 20.88 -13.63
C VAL A 676 4.42 20.71 -15.07
N GLU A 677 3.53 20.30 -15.95
CA GLU A 677 3.73 20.37 -17.39
C GLU A 677 3.48 21.83 -17.83
N VAL A 678 4.40 22.45 -18.57
CA VAL A 678 4.21 23.81 -19.09
C VAL A 678 4.94 23.99 -20.43
N THR A 679 4.34 24.76 -21.34
CA THR A 679 5.00 25.21 -22.58
C THR A 679 5.52 26.62 -22.40
N VAL A 680 6.84 26.82 -22.45
CA VAL A 680 7.51 28.13 -22.32
C VAL A 680 8.15 28.51 -23.65
N ASN A 681 7.78 29.65 -24.23
CA ASN A 681 8.27 30.11 -25.54
C ASN A 681 8.18 29.05 -26.67
N GLY A 682 7.18 28.16 -26.61
CA GLY A 682 6.97 27.07 -27.57
C GLY A 682 7.63 25.73 -27.20
N ILE A 683 8.53 25.69 -26.21
CA ILE A 683 9.24 24.48 -25.75
C ILE A 683 8.46 23.84 -24.59
N LYS A 684 8.38 22.51 -24.55
CA LYS A 684 7.73 21.74 -23.47
C LYS A 684 8.69 21.56 -22.28
N PHE A 685 8.20 21.76 -21.06
CA PHE A 685 8.94 21.63 -19.80
C PHE A 685 8.14 20.80 -18.79
N ASP A 686 8.83 19.86 -18.15
CA ASP A 686 8.28 19.04 -17.07
C ASP A 686 9.01 19.38 -15.76
N LEU A 687 8.31 20.10 -14.87
CA LEU A 687 8.90 20.68 -13.67
C LEU A 687 8.54 19.88 -12.41
N GLN A 688 9.50 19.10 -11.92
CA GLN A 688 9.47 18.42 -10.61
C GLN A 688 9.89 19.37 -9.48
N TYR A 689 9.58 19.03 -8.22
CA TYR A 689 9.99 19.82 -7.06
C TYR A 689 10.60 18.97 -5.93
N CYS A 690 11.66 19.48 -5.30
CA CYS A 690 12.29 18.94 -4.10
C CYS A 690 12.40 20.01 -3.00
N GLN A 691 11.91 19.70 -1.80
CA GLN A 691 12.16 20.50 -0.60
C GLN A 691 13.45 20.05 0.07
N ALA A 692 14.50 20.87 0.03
CA ALA A 692 15.83 20.58 0.57
C ALA A 692 16.52 21.86 1.06
N GLU A 693 16.07 22.41 2.21
CA GLU A 693 16.54 23.71 2.68
C GLU A 693 18.06 23.76 2.92
N GLU A 694 18.66 22.75 3.58
CA GLU A 694 20.10 22.74 3.86
C GLU A 694 20.94 22.64 2.58
N LEU A 695 20.45 21.93 1.55
CA LEU A 695 21.09 21.88 0.22
C LEU A 695 21.05 23.25 -0.47
N VAL A 696 19.92 23.96 -0.39
CA VAL A 696 19.77 25.34 -0.89
C VAL A 696 20.67 26.31 -0.11
N ARG A 697 20.76 26.13 1.21
CA ARG A 697 21.62 26.96 2.08
C ARG A 697 23.11 26.72 1.82
N ALA A 698 23.52 25.47 1.59
CA ALA A 698 24.89 25.13 1.20
C ALA A 698 25.25 25.69 -0.19
N TYR A 699 24.34 25.59 -1.16
CA TYR A 699 24.54 26.09 -2.52
C TYR A 699 24.70 27.61 -2.58
N HIS A 700 23.86 28.38 -1.88
CA HIS A 700 23.95 29.85 -1.88
C HIS A 700 24.85 30.43 -0.77
N GLY A 701 25.34 29.61 0.16
CA GLY A 701 26.03 30.05 1.38
C GLY A 701 27.52 30.30 1.25
N VAL A 702 28.14 29.95 0.11
CA VAL A 702 29.60 30.10 -0.13
C VAL A 702 29.83 30.82 -1.46
N THR A 703 30.90 31.61 -1.54
CA THR A 703 31.36 32.27 -2.77
C THR A 703 32.81 31.85 -3.04
N PRO A 704 33.15 31.29 -4.21
CA PRO A 704 32.25 30.96 -5.32
C PRO A 704 31.21 29.88 -4.96
N THR A 705 30.08 29.89 -5.67
CA THR A 705 29.00 28.90 -5.54
C THR A 705 29.53 27.49 -5.78
N PRO A 706 29.34 26.52 -4.86
CA PRO A 706 29.74 25.13 -5.05
C PRO A 706 28.92 24.45 -6.16
N SER A 707 29.51 23.42 -6.78
CA SER A 707 28.86 22.58 -7.78
C SER A 707 27.66 21.84 -7.18
N LEU A 708 26.49 21.94 -7.82
CA LEU A 708 25.32 21.16 -7.41
C LEU A 708 25.56 19.65 -7.57
N LEU A 709 26.35 19.23 -8.57
CA LEU A 709 26.70 17.84 -8.79
C LEU A 709 27.45 17.26 -7.58
N ASP A 710 28.29 18.05 -6.92
CA ASP A 710 29.10 17.60 -5.78
C ASP A 710 28.22 17.53 -4.51
N LEU A 711 27.42 18.58 -4.26
CA LEU A 711 26.57 18.67 -3.06
C LEU A 711 25.52 17.55 -2.98
N VAL A 712 25.01 17.05 -4.10
CA VAL A 712 24.00 15.98 -4.08
C VAL A 712 24.56 14.58 -3.77
N PHE A 713 25.88 14.44 -3.61
CA PHE A 713 26.51 13.23 -3.07
C PHE A 713 27.06 13.43 -1.64
N ASP A 714 26.95 14.63 -1.06
CA ASP A 714 27.30 14.86 0.35
C ASP A 714 26.39 14.07 1.29
N LYS A 715 26.98 13.21 2.12
CA LYS A 715 26.23 12.31 3.02
C LYS A 715 25.54 13.07 4.16
N GLY A 716 26.08 14.20 4.59
CA GLY A 716 25.47 15.04 5.62
C GLY A 716 24.23 15.76 5.10
N LEU A 717 24.34 16.44 3.95
CA LEU A 717 23.21 17.14 3.32
C LEU A 717 22.09 16.17 2.95
N ILE A 718 22.40 15.02 2.34
CA ILE A 718 21.39 14.03 1.95
C ILE A 718 20.71 13.40 3.18
N ALA A 719 21.40 13.25 4.32
CA ALA A 719 20.80 12.74 5.56
C ALA A 719 19.77 13.70 6.20
N THR A 720 19.73 14.98 5.80
CA THR A 720 18.70 15.92 6.27
C THR A 720 17.33 15.75 5.59
N LEU A 721 17.25 14.94 4.52
CA LEU A 721 16.11 14.93 3.62
C LEU A 721 15.06 13.88 3.97
N SER A 722 13.79 14.30 3.95
CA SER A 722 12.66 13.39 4.12
C SER A 722 12.58 12.35 2.98
N PRO A 723 11.98 11.15 3.20
CA PRO A 723 11.73 10.18 2.14
C PRO A 723 10.87 10.73 0.97
N SER A 724 10.09 11.78 1.21
CA SER A 724 9.35 12.54 0.16
C SER A 724 10.23 13.53 -0.59
N SER A 725 11.22 14.15 0.05
CA SER A 725 12.18 15.07 -0.58
C SER A 725 13.23 14.34 -1.41
N ILE A 726 13.74 13.20 -0.91
CA ILE A 726 14.85 12.50 -1.54
C ILE A 726 14.42 11.76 -2.83
N ARG A 727 13.14 11.36 -2.97
CA ARG A 727 12.62 10.71 -4.19
C ARG A 727 12.78 11.57 -5.46
N PRO A 728 12.29 12.82 -5.54
CA PRO A 728 12.54 13.68 -6.68
C PRO A 728 14.02 14.07 -6.80
N LEU A 729 14.76 14.23 -5.69
CA LEU A 729 16.21 14.50 -5.78
C LEU A 729 17.01 13.34 -6.38
N ASN A 730 16.59 12.09 -6.14
CA ASN A 730 17.23 10.90 -6.70
C ASN A 730 17.18 10.87 -8.24
N THR A 731 16.20 11.50 -8.90
CA THR A 731 16.19 11.61 -10.37
C THR A 731 17.39 12.42 -10.89
N TYR A 732 17.77 13.48 -10.17
CA TYR A 732 18.97 14.26 -10.45
C TYR A 732 20.24 13.50 -10.07
N ARG A 733 20.26 12.80 -8.92
CA ARG A 733 21.42 12.02 -8.46
C ARG A 733 21.74 10.84 -9.37
N ASP A 734 20.74 10.14 -9.89
CA ASP A 734 20.91 9.10 -10.91
C ASP A 734 21.55 9.67 -12.18
N SER A 735 21.02 10.79 -12.68
CA SER A 735 21.53 11.45 -13.90
C SER A 735 22.94 12.05 -13.71
N ALA A 736 23.22 12.64 -12.54
CA ALA A 736 24.52 13.17 -12.16
C ALA A 736 25.57 12.05 -12.01
N TYR A 737 25.19 10.90 -11.42
CA TYR A 737 26.06 9.73 -11.33
C TYR A 737 26.43 9.21 -12.73
N LEU A 738 25.48 9.18 -13.67
CA LEU A 738 25.78 8.82 -15.06
C LEU A 738 26.78 9.79 -15.71
N LEU A 739 26.57 11.11 -15.59
CA LEU A 739 27.53 12.11 -16.08
C LEU A 739 28.95 11.93 -15.51
N LEU A 740 29.06 11.59 -14.23
CA LEU A 740 30.34 11.46 -13.52
C LEU A 740 31.05 10.10 -13.74
N THR A 741 30.35 9.07 -14.24
CA THR A 741 30.88 7.70 -14.30
C THR A 741 30.88 7.05 -15.69
N ILE A 742 30.42 7.73 -16.73
CA ILE A 742 30.54 7.28 -18.13
C ILE A 742 31.98 7.57 -18.64
N PRO A 743 32.79 6.54 -18.99
CA PRO A 743 34.21 6.73 -19.33
C PRO A 743 34.49 7.59 -20.57
N ASN A 744 33.58 7.61 -21.55
CA ASN A 744 33.68 8.44 -22.75
C ASN A 744 32.32 9.06 -23.09
N LEU A 745 32.04 10.21 -22.47
CA LEU A 745 30.78 10.94 -22.65
C LEU A 745 30.54 11.43 -24.10
N PRO A 746 31.56 11.87 -24.88
CA PRO A 746 31.39 12.16 -26.31
C PRO A 746 30.90 10.96 -27.13
N SER A 747 31.58 9.81 -27.11
CA SER A 747 31.15 8.61 -27.86
C SER A 747 29.80 8.09 -27.37
N TYR A 748 29.54 8.16 -26.05
CA TYR A 748 28.23 7.84 -25.47
C TYR A 748 27.12 8.73 -26.03
N ARG A 749 27.34 10.04 -26.17
CA ARG A 749 26.33 10.97 -26.71
C ARG A 749 26.01 10.68 -28.17
N VAL A 750 27.02 10.41 -29.00
CA VAL A 750 26.84 10.03 -30.41
C VAL A 750 26.07 8.72 -30.52
N ALA A 751 26.49 7.68 -29.79
CA ALA A 751 25.80 6.38 -29.76
C ALA A 751 24.35 6.51 -29.25
N HIS A 752 24.11 7.23 -28.16
CA HIS A 752 22.76 7.45 -27.62
C HIS A 752 21.85 8.12 -28.66
N ARG A 753 22.32 9.16 -29.36
CA ARG A 753 21.50 9.86 -30.37
C ARG A 753 21.12 8.92 -31.52
N TYR A 754 22.08 8.18 -32.06
CA TYR A 754 21.83 7.17 -33.11
C TYR A 754 20.79 6.11 -32.65
N LEU A 755 20.97 5.56 -31.44
CA LEU A 755 20.03 4.61 -30.84
C LEU A 755 18.64 5.23 -30.60
N THR A 756 18.56 6.51 -30.19
CA THR A 756 17.28 7.20 -30.01
C THR A 756 16.54 7.40 -31.34
N ILE A 757 17.23 7.77 -32.43
CA ILE A 757 16.59 7.90 -33.76
C ILE A 757 16.05 6.55 -34.22
N TYR A 758 16.86 5.49 -34.14
CA TYR A 758 16.43 4.13 -34.50
C TYR A 758 15.20 3.67 -33.69
N LEU A 759 15.23 3.82 -32.36
CA LEU A 759 14.12 3.41 -31.50
C LEU A 759 12.87 4.28 -31.71
N LYS A 760 13.01 5.61 -31.88
CA LYS A 760 11.90 6.52 -32.22
C LYS A 760 11.27 6.12 -33.57
N ASN A 761 12.08 5.75 -34.57
CA ASN A 761 11.59 5.49 -35.92
C ASN A 761 10.98 4.10 -36.09
N ARG A 762 11.53 3.06 -35.45
CA ARG A 762 10.99 1.68 -35.48
C ARG A 762 9.77 1.44 -34.57
N GLY A 763 9.29 2.47 -33.86
CA GLY A 763 8.18 2.33 -32.91
C GLY A 763 8.57 1.57 -31.63
N LEU A 764 9.81 1.70 -31.18
CA LEU A 764 10.38 0.99 -30.01
C LEU A 764 10.71 1.93 -28.84
N TYR A 765 10.22 3.16 -28.88
CA TYR A 765 10.53 4.23 -27.91
C TYR A 765 9.26 4.89 -27.37
N SER A 766 8.60 4.26 -26.40
CA SER A 766 7.55 4.87 -25.58
C SER A 766 7.23 4.01 -24.35
N ALA A 767 7.62 4.49 -23.16
CA ALA A 767 7.33 3.81 -21.89
C ALA A 767 5.81 3.67 -21.61
N LYS A 768 4.99 4.56 -22.18
CA LYS A 768 3.51 4.56 -22.07
C LYS A 768 2.88 3.35 -22.77
N PHE A 769 3.42 2.96 -23.92
CA PHE A 769 3.01 1.77 -24.68
C PHE A 769 3.77 0.50 -24.25
N GLY A 770 4.63 0.58 -23.22
CA GLY A 770 5.39 -0.56 -22.71
C GLY A 770 6.68 -0.87 -23.48
N TYR A 771 7.27 0.13 -24.13
CA TYR A 771 8.60 0.07 -24.74
C TYR A 771 9.64 0.86 -23.93
N LEU A 772 10.86 1.00 -24.45
CA LEU A 772 11.91 1.79 -23.83
C LEU A 772 11.53 3.28 -23.76
N GLY A 773 11.89 3.93 -22.66
CA GLY A 773 11.96 5.39 -22.52
C GLY A 773 13.40 5.89 -22.38
N GLY A 774 13.58 7.20 -22.22
CA GLY A 774 14.91 7.83 -22.14
C GLY A 774 15.82 7.23 -21.08
N ILE A 775 15.34 7.15 -19.82
CA ILE A 775 16.12 6.56 -18.73
C ILE A 775 16.42 5.06 -18.95
N HIS A 776 15.56 4.31 -19.63
CA HIS A 776 15.82 2.90 -19.96
C HIS A 776 16.98 2.78 -20.95
N LEU A 777 16.96 3.57 -22.04
CA LEU A 777 18.04 3.62 -23.01
C LEU A 777 19.35 4.09 -22.36
N GLN A 778 19.31 5.12 -21.52
CA GLN A 778 20.47 5.64 -20.82
C GLN A 778 21.16 4.57 -19.96
N LEU A 779 20.38 3.78 -19.21
CA LEU A 779 20.89 2.70 -18.34
C LEU A 779 21.35 1.47 -19.14
N LEU A 780 20.61 1.05 -20.17
CA LEU A 780 21.01 -0.02 -21.09
C LEU A 780 22.36 0.29 -21.75
N LEU A 781 22.54 1.52 -22.23
CA LEU A 781 23.76 1.99 -22.88
C LEU A 781 24.91 2.18 -21.90
N ASN A 782 24.63 2.74 -20.71
CA ASN A 782 25.61 2.88 -19.63
C ASN A 782 26.20 1.52 -19.21
N ARG A 783 25.36 0.48 -19.08
CA ARG A 783 25.85 -0.88 -18.82
C ARG A 783 26.81 -1.36 -19.92
N VAL A 784 26.47 -1.17 -21.19
CA VAL A 784 27.34 -1.58 -22.32
C VAL A 784 28.67 -0.83 -22.29
N VAL A 785 28.65 0.51 -22.19
CA VAL A 785 29.89 1.31 -22.22
C VAL A 785 30.79 1.01 -21.01
N LYS A 786 30.22 0.77 -19.83
CA LYS A 786 30.99 0.36 -18.65
C LYS A 786 31.55 -1.06 -18.77
N LEU A 787 30.77 -2.04 -19.25
CA LEU A 787 31.28 -3.40 -19.49
C LEU A 787 32.42 -3.39 -20.52
N VAL A 788 32.26 -2.69 -21.65
CA VAL A 788 33.33 -2.54 -22.66
C VAL A 788 34.57 -1.92 -22.01
N SER A 789 34.44 -0.81 -21.28
CA SER A 789 35.58 -0.15 -20.63
C SER A 789 36.29 -1.02 -19.59
N ILE A 790 35.58 -1.91 -18.90
CA ILE A 790 36.17 -2.90 -17.98
C ILE A 790 36.95 -3.95 -18.79
N SER A 791 36.34 -4.51 -19.84
CA SER A 791 36.95 -5.54 -20.69
C SER A 791 38.12 -5.06 -21.56
N THR A 792 38.20 -3.75 -21.88
CA THR A 792 39.34 -3.18 -22.63
C THR A 792 40.47 -2.65 -21.75
N SER A 793 40.33 -2.63 -20.42
CA SER A 793 41.35 -2.08 -19.52
C SER A 793 42.49 -3.08 -19.28
N PRO A 794 43.75 -2.80 -19.69
CA PRO A 794 44.85 -3.75 -19.53
C PRO A 794 45.21 -3.96 -18.06
N SER A 795 45.42 -5.21 -17.65
CA SER A 795 45.72 -5.59 -16.26
C SER A 795 47.14 -5.22 -15.78
N THR A 796 47.97 -4.57 -16.61
CA THR A 796 49.34 -4.14 -16.25
C THR A 796 49.76 -2.84 -16.94
N CYS A 797 50.20 -1.88 -16.14
CA CYS A 797 51.02 -0.69 -16.41
C CYS A 797 51.25 -0.21 -17.86
N SER A 798 50.53 0.85 -18.28
CA SER A 798 51.05 1.98 -19.09
C SER A 798 50.05 3.15 -19.13
N PRO A 799 50.41 4.41 -18.77
CA PRO A 799 49.44 5.52 -18.71
C PRO A 799 49.00 6.12 -20.07
N GLU A 800 49.72 5.84 -21.16
CA GLU A 800 49.64 6.62 -22.41
C GLU A 800 48.91 5.90 -23.57
N GLY A 801 48.08 4.88 -23.27
CA GLY A 801 47.62 3.91 -24.27
C GLY A 801 46.14 3.51 -24.26
N ILE A 802 45.24 4.25 -23.62
CA ILE A 802 43.80 3.96 -23.71
C ILE A 802 43.24 4.58 -25.00
N THR A 803 43.04 3.76 -26.04
CA THR A 803 42.30 4.16 -27.24
C THR A 803 40.83 4.42 -26.88
N PRO A 804 40.26 5.61 -27.17
CA PRO A 804 38.88 5.90 -26.84
C PRO A 804 37.92 5.05 -27.70
N VAL A 805 37.07 4.28 -27.05
CA VAL A 805 36.05 3.46 -27.71
C VAL A 805 35.16 4.36 -28.60
N SER A 806 35.04 4.00 -29.88
CA SER A 806 34.25 4.72 -30.88
C SER A 806 32.74 4.58 -30.61
N ALA A 807 31.95 5.52 -31.15
CA ALA A 807 30.50 5.40 -31.09
C ALA A 807 29.98 4.18 -31.86
N ALA A 808 30.60 3.82 -33.00
CA ALA A 808 30.24 2.65 -33.78
C ALA A 808 30.46 1.32 -33.02
N THR A 809 31.60 1.15 -32.35
CA THR A 809 31.86 0.00 -31.46
C THR A 809 30.81 -0.11 -30.36
N ILE A 810 30.43 1.01 -29.74
CA ILE A 810 29.39 1.03 -28.70
C ILE A 810 28.03 0.59 -29.29
N VAL A 811 27.63 1.13 -30.44
CA VAL A 811 26.33 0.81 -31.08
C VAL A 811 26.25 -0.65 -31.53
N ARG A 812 27.30 -1.19 -32.17
CA ARG A 812 27.31 -2.61 -32.57
C ARG A 812 27.29 -3.54 -31.37
N THR A 813 28.16 -3.28 -30.38
CA THR A 813 28.21 -4.06 -29.14
C THR A 813 26.86 -4.02 -28.41
N PHE A 814 26.17 -2.87 -28.40
CA PHE A 814 24.81 -2.75 -27.83
C PHE A 814 23.82 -3.71 -28.51
N PHE A 815 23.77 -3.75 -29.85
CA PHE A 815 22.83 -4.62 -30.57
C PHE A 815 23.21 -6.10 -30.52
N THR A 816 24.50 -6.45 -30.63
CA THR A 816 24.98 -7.84 -30.48
C THR A 816 24.76 -8.38 -29.06
N TYR A 817 24.91 -7.53 -28.03
CA TYR A 817 24.62 -7.91 -26.64
C TYR A 817 23.11 -8.06 -26.38
N TYR A 818 22.30 -7.04 -26.67
CA TYR A 818 20.87 -7.05 -26.33
C TYR A 818 19.97 -7.85 -27.28
N SER A 819 20.45 -8.27 -28.45
CA SER A 819 19.76 -9.30 -29.26
C SER A 819 19.70 -10.64 -28.53
N ASN A 820 20.83 -11.09 -27.98
CA ASN A 820 21.00 -12.39 -27.32
C ASN A 820 20.79 -12.36 -25.79
N PHE A 821 20.56 -11.19 -25.21
CA PHE A 821 20.43 -11.01 -23.76
C PHE A 821 19.23 -11.79 -23.20
N ASN A 822 19.47 -12.62 -22.18
CA ASN A 822 18.40 -13.33 -21.47
C ASN A 822 17.65 -12.35 -20.54
N TRP A 823 16.74 -11.57 -21.13
CA TRP A 823 15.94 -10.56 -20.46
C TRP A 823 15.26 -11.08 -19.19
N ALA A 824 14.79 -12.34 -19.18
CA ALA A 824 14.04 -12.93 -18.08
C ALA A 824 14.91 -13.30 -16.86
N ALA A 825 16.17 -13.66 -17.06
CA ALA A 825 17.08 -14.03 -15.96
C ALA A 825 18.04 -12.92 -15.56
N VAL A 826 18.51 -12.09 -16.51
CA VAL A 826 19.60 -11.14 -16.29
C VAL A 826 19.06 -9.72 -16.05
N SER A 827 19.64 -9.04 -15.06
CA SER A 827 19.32 -7.66 -14.68
C SER A 827 20.23 -6.66 -15.42
N VAL A 828 19.66 -5.55 -15.90
CA VAL A 828 20.41 -4.44 -16.52
C VAL A 828 20.98 -3.52 -15.43
N ALA A 829 21.80 -4.08 -14.54
CA ALA A 829 22.47 -3.35 -13.48
C ALA A 829 23.72 -2.60 -13.99
N ASP A 830 24.10 -1.54 -13.28
CA ASP A 830 25.38 -0.84 -13.49
C ASP A 830 26.56 -1.73 -13.08
N PRO A 831 27.58 -1.93 -13.94
CA PRO A 831 28.74 -2.76 -13.61
C PRO A 831 29.67 -2.21 -12.52
N LEU A 832 29.57 -0.92 -12.17
CA LEU A 832 30.43 -0.26 -11.17
C LEU A 832 29.77 -0.13 -9.79
N LEU A 833 28.61 -0.78 -9.59
CA LEU A 833 27.92 -0.87 -8.30
C LEU A 833 27.95 -2.30 -7.79
N ASP A 834 27.85 -2.49 -6.47
CA ASP A 834 27.68 -3.82 -5.87
C ASP A 834 26.54 -4.60 -6.56
N PRO A 835 26.65 -5.93 -6.72
CA PRO A 835 25.59 -6.73 -7.32
C PRO A 835 24.24 -6.46 -6.63
N PRO A 836 23.12 -6.40 -7.38
CA PRO A 836 21.88 -5.72 -6.96
C PRO A 836 21.01 -6.49 -5.95
N SER A 837 21.62 -7.12 -4.93
CA SER A 837 20.96 -7.77 -3.78
C SER A 837 20.04 -6.86 -2.95
N LYS A 838 20.02 -5.56 -3.25
CA LYS A 838 19.23 -4.51 -2.60
C LYS A 838 17.88 -4.25 -3.28
N VAL A 839 17.63 -4.80 -4.48
CA VAL A 839 16.34 -4.69 -5.19
C VAL A 839 15.92 -6.06 -5.73
N PRO A 840 14.91 -6.73 -5.16
CA PRO A 840 14.41 -7.98 -5.69
C PRO A 840 13.74 -7.77 -7.06
N ARG A 841 13.96 -8.72 -7.96
CA ARG A 841 13.23 -8.85 -9.22
C ARG A 841 11.92 -9.59 -8.96
N SER A 842 10.85 -9.23 -9.66
CA SER A 842 9.60 -9.98 -9.69
C SER A 842 9.50 -10.89 -10.91
N ALA A 843 8.84 -12.04 -10.79
CA ALA A 843 8.36 -12.88 -11.89
C ALA A 843 7.61 -12.11 -12.99
N ARG A 844 7.00 -10.95 -12.64
CA ARG A 844 6.26 -10.09 -13.56
C ARG A 844 7.17 -9.13 -14.34
N ASP A 845 8.41 -8.90 -13.90
CA ASP A 845 9.38 -8.04 -14.58
C ASP A 845 9.96 -8.76 -15.81
N ALA A 846 9.38 -8.54 -16.99
CA ALA A 846 9.91 -9.10 -18.24
C ALA A 846 11.26 -8.48 -18.64
N ILE A 847 11.48 -7.21 -18.30
CA ILE A 847 12.77 -6.52 -18.36
C ILE A 847 12.99 -5.88 -17.00
N PHE A 848 14.13 -6.15 -16.38
CA PHE A 848 14.49 -5.60 -15.07
C PHE A 848 15.70 -4.66 -15.18
N ILE A 849 15.46 -3.38 -14.92
CA ILE A 849 16.48 -2.32 -14.84
C ILE A 849 16.34 -1.69 -13.44
N PRO A 850 17.26 -1.95 -12.49
CA PRO A 850 17.20 -1.36 -11.16
C PRO A 850 17.48 0.16 -11.21
N ALA A 851 16.82 0.93 -10.37
CA ALA A 851 17.18 2.33 -10.12
C ALA A 851 18.56 2.44 -9.42
N ILE A 852 19.27 3.56 -9.62
CA ILE A 852 20.63 3.74 -9.06
C ILE A 852 20.54 4.14 -7.59
N HIS A 853 19.75 5.15 -7.24
CA HIS A 853 19.54 5.57 -5.85
C HIS A 853 18.17 5.14 -5.28
N ILE A 854 18.19 4.84 -3.98
CA ILE A 854 17.04 4.39 -3.17
C ILE A 854 16.86 5.42 -2.03
N PRO A 855 15.63 5.78 -1.62
CA PRO A 855 14.34 5.30 -2.13
C PRO A 855 13.95 5.91 -3.48
N THR A 856 13.30 5.08 -4.30
CA THR A 856 12.65 5.44 -5.56
C THR A 856 11.18 5.01 -5.49
N ALA A 857 10.31 5.59 -6.31
CA ALA A 857 8.92 5.14 -6.46
C ALA A 857 8.77 3.90 -7.34
N ARG A 858 9.80 3.54 -8.12
CA ARG A 858 9.83 2.35 -9.00
C ARG A 858 11.21 1.67 -8.91
N PRO A 859 11.36 0.59 -8.12
CA PRO A 859 12.64 -0.09 -7.96
C PRO A 859 13.14 -0.72 -9.27
N ASN A 860 12.24 -1.34 -10.06
CA ASN A 860 12.45 -1.57 -11.49
C ASN A 860 11.92 -0.37 -12.29
N VAL A 861 12.81 0.40 -12.93
CA VAL A 861 12.40 1.55 -13.76
C VAL A 861 11.71 1.11 -15.06
N ALA A 862 11.97 -0.11 -15.54
CA ALA A 862 11.38 -0.70 -16.75
C ALA A 862 10.07 -1.47 -16.50
N SER A 863 9.37 -1.17 -15.40
CA SER A 863 8.16 -1.87 -14.93
C SER A 863 6.92 -1.80 -15.86
N SER A 864 6.98 -1.07 -17.00
CA SER A 864 5.95 -1.14 -18.06
C SER A 864 6.34 -2.06 -19.24
N CYS A 865 7.58 -2.55 -19.30
CA CYS A 865 8.04 -3.46 -20.34
C CYS A 865 7.49 -4.88 -20.16
N THR A 866 6.97 -5.46 -21.24
CA THR A 866 6.29 -6.76 -21.24
C THR A 866 7.15 -7.88 -21.84
N LYS A 867 6.69 -9.13 -21.75
CA LYS A 867 7.33 -10.28 -22.40
C LYS A 867 7.41 -10.10 -23.93
N LEU A 868 6.34 -9.59 -24.53
CA LEU A 868 6.30 -9.22 -25.95
C LEU A 868 7.26 -8.07 -26.26
N THR A 869 7.45 -7.11 -25.34
CA THR A 869 8.46 -6.05 -25.46
C THR A 869 9.87 -6.65 -25.55
N ALA A 870 10.24 -7.53 -24.62
CA ALA A 870 11.56 -8.17 -24.61
C ALA A 870 11.83 -8.97 -25.89
N GLN A 871 10.86 -9.76 -26.34
CA GLN A 871 10.94 -10.50 -27.61
C GLN A 871 11.07 -9.57 -28.83
N THR A 872 10.30 -8.47 -28.85
CA THR A 872 10.37 -7.46 -29.91
C THR A 872 11.75 -6.79 -29.94
N LEU A 873 12.29 -6.38 -28.79
CA LEU A 873 13.61 -5.76 -28.73
C LEU A 873 14.69 -6.71 -29.22
N SER A 874 14.76 -7.95 -28.71
CA SER A 874 15.71 -8.96 -29.21
C SER A 874 15.61 -9.17 -30.72
N SER A 875 14.40 -9.39 -31.25
CA SER A 875 14.16 -9.59 -32.69
C SER A 875 14.64 -8.42 -33.56
N GLN A 876 14.29 -7.18 -33.17
CA GLN A 876 14.64 -6.00 -33.94
C GLN A 876 16.13 -5.64 -33.81
N PHE A 877 16.74 -5.92 -32.65
CA PHE A 877 18.18 -5.75 -32.43
C PHE A 877 18.99 -6.77 -33.22
N SER A 878 18.55 -8.04 -33.33
CA SER A 878 19.17 -9.02 -34.23
C SER A 878 19.12 -8.56 -35.69
N ARG A 879 17.96 -8.04 -36.13
CA ARG A 879 17.79 -7.54 -37.51
C ARG A 879 18.73 -6.36 -37.80
N LEU A 880 18.85 -5.39 -36.88
CA LEU A 880 19.78 -4.28 -37.08
C LEU A 880 21.26 -4.73 -37.01
N ALA A 881 21.62 -5.66 -36.11
CA ALA A 881 22.99 -6.18 -36.06
C ALA A 881 23.45 -6.75 -37.42
N GLN A 882 22.57 -7.46 -38.13
CA GLN A 882 22.84 -7.98 -39.49
C GLN A 882 23.03 -6.87 -40.54
N HIS A 883 22.25 -5.78 -40.48
CA HIS A 883 22.45 -4.62 -41.36
C HIS A 883 23.80 -3.93 -41.06
N LEU A 884 24.14 -3.73 -39.78
CA LEU A 884 25.43 -3.16 -39.37
C LEU A 884 26.62 -4.08 -39.73
N GLU A 885 26.44 -5.40 -39.72
CA GLU A 885 27.43 -6.36 -40.24
C GLU A 885 27.72 -6.17 -41.73
N SER A 886 26.72 -5.76 -42.52
CA SER A 886 26.90 -5.35 -43.93
C SER A 886 27.35 -3.89 -44.13
N GLY A 887 27.52 -3.11 -43.05
CA GLY A 887 27.85 -1.68 -43.11
C GLY A 887 26.67 -0.75 -43.43
N ASP A 888 25.44 -1.25 -43.38
CA ASP A 888 24.20 -0.52 -43.68
C ASP A 888 23.71 0.28 -42.45
N TRP A 889 24.44 1.36 -42.17
CA TRP A 889 24.13 2.28 -41.06
C TRP A 889 22.90 3.17 -41.33
N GLU A 890 22.57 3.44 -42.60
CA GLU A 890 21.42 4.28 -42.98
C GLU A 890 20.09 3.56 -42.77
N TRP A 891 20.04 2.23 -42.88
CA TRP A 891 18.83 1.45 -42.61
C TRP A 891 18.25 1.64 -41.20
N ALA A 892 19.10 1.96 -40.20
CA ALA A 892 18.61 2.30 -38.86
C ALA A 892 17.85 3.64 -38.81
N LEU A 893 18.12 4.53 -39.76
CA LEU A 893 17.65 5.93 -39.81
C LEU A 893 16.50 6.14 -40.80
N GLN A 894 15.97 5.05 -41.38
CA GLN A 894 14.73 5.05 -42.17
C GLN A 894 13.61 5.81 -41.44
N THR A 895 12.78 6.52 -42.19
CA THR A 895 11.73 7.37 -41.61
C THR A 895 10.65 6.56 -40.89
N LYS A 896 9.87 7.22 -40.02
CA LYS A 896 8.77 6.57 -39.27
C LYS A 896 7.73 5.95 -40.19
N GLU A 897 7.49 6.56 -41.34
CA GLU A 897 6.50 6.16 -42.35
C GLU A 897 6.96 4.88 -43.06
N ALA A 898 8.25 4.81 -43.43
CA ALA A 898 8.86 3.59 -43.97
C ALA A 898 8.88 2.45 -42.95
N CYS A 899 9.17 2.76 -41.67
CA CYS A 899 9.15 1.78 -40.59
C CYS A 899 7.72 1.30 -40.24
N LEU A 900 6.71 2.17 -40.36
CA LEU A 900 5.29 1.82 -40.25
C LEU A 900 4.87 0.88 -41.39
N ALA A 901 5.31 1.14 -42.63
CA ALA A 901 5.05 0.24 -43.76
C ALA A 901 5.71 -1.15 -43.59
N ASP A 902 6.94 -1.21 -43.07
CA ASP A 902 7.62 -2.46 -42.68
C ASP A 902 6.83 -3.22 -41.59
N PHE A 903 6.30 -2.52 -40.58
CA PHE A 903 5.43 -3.12 -39.55
C PHE A 903 4.09 -3.63 -40.12
N MET A 904 3.43 -2.84 -40.98
CA MET A 904 2.13 -3.20 -41.56
C MET A 904 2.23 -4.35 -42.57
N SER A 905 3.37 -4.50 -43.25
CA SER A 905 3.61 -5.59 -44.20
C SER A 905 4.12 -6.88 -43.53
N SER A 906 4.83 -6.81 -42.40
CA SER A 906 5.38 -7.97 -41.70
C SER A 906 4.38 -8.69 -40.77
N SER A 907 3.51 -7.97 -40.05
CA SER A 907 2.60 -8.57 -39.05
C SER A 907 1.51 -9.44 -39.69
N GLY A 908 1.20 -10.62 -39.14
CA GLY A 908 0.26 -11.59 -39.75
C GLY A 908 -1.19 -11.10 -39.80
N ALA A 909 -1.67 -10.58 -38.68
CA ALA A 909 -2.95 -9.89 -38.50
C ALA A 909 -2.75 -8.70 -37.54
N PHE A 910 -3.82 -7.96 -37.24
CA PHE A 910 -3.76 -6.85 -36.28
C PHE A 910 -4.94 -6.90 -35.33
N VAL A 911 -4.71 -6.55 -34.07
CA VAL A 911 -5.74 -5.92 -33.24
C VAL A 911 -5.80 -4.46 -33.65
N ARG A 912 -6.95 -4.02 -34.18
CA ARG A 912 -7.26 -2.63 -34.47
C ARG A 912 -8.03 -2.07 -33.28
N VAL A 913 -7.58 -0.94 -32.74
CA VAL A 913 -8.37 -0.07 -31.87
C VAL A 913 -8.81 1.11 -32.73
N GLY A 914 -10.11 1.24 -33.01
CA GLY A 914 -10.70 2.42 -33.63
C GLY A 914 -11.33 3.32 -32.59
N ILE A 915 -11.07 4.62 -32.66
CA ILE A 915 -11.70 5.63 -31.81
C ILE A 915 -12.27 6.78 -32.67
N ASP A 916 -13.45 7.24 -32.32
CA ASP A 916 -14.17 8.33 -32.96
C ASP A 916 -14.85 9.18 -31.88
N ILE A 917 -14.59 10.49 -31.86
CA ILE A 917 -15.06 11.43 -30.84
C ILE A 917 -15.67 12.64 -31.54
N TRP A 918 -16.87 13.07 -31.15
CA TRP A 918 -17.62 14.15 -31.80
C TRP A 918 -18.17 15.18 -30.81
N GLY A 919 -18.48 16.38 -31.31
CA GLY A 919 -18.91 17.52 -30.49
C GLY A 919 -17.78 18.13 -29.68
N ILE A 920 -16.54 18.12 -30.19
CA ILE A 920 -15.38 18.68 -29.52
C ILE A 920 -15.46 20.21 -29.57
N GLY A 921 -15.64 20.84 -28.40
CA GLY A 921 -15.85 22.29 -28.24
C GLY A 921 -14.85 22.95 -27.29
N SER A 922 -14.71 24.28 -27.40
CA SER A 922 -13.75 25.07 -26.61
C SER A 922 -14.25 25.47 -25.22
N ASP A 923 -15.55 25.71 -25.06
CA ASP A 923 -16.17 26.23 -23.83
C ASP A 923 -17.24 25.31 -23.22
N ALA A 924 -17.34 24.07 -23.70
CA ALA A 924 -18.12 22.97 -23.11
C ALA A 924 -19.60 23.30 -22.84
N GLY A 925 -20.35 23.61 -23.91
CA GLY A 925 -21.81 23.75 -23.83
C GLY A 925 -22.55 22.42 -23.56
N GLU A 926 -23.87 22.50 -23.37
CA GLU A 926 -24.72 21.30 -23.24
C GLU A 926 -24.63 20.40 -24.49
N GLY A 927 -23.94 19.25 -24.36
CA GLY A 927 -23.72 18.27 -25.43
C GLY A 927 -22.33 18.28 -26.06
N GLU A 928 -21.47 19.23 -25.70
CA GLU A 928 -20.08 19.30 -26.17
C GLU A 928 -19.10 18.60 -25.22
N ILE A 929 -17.98 18.11 -25.75
CA ILE A 929 -16.86 17.57 -24.98
C ILE A 929 -15.63 18.48 -25.08
N ALA A 930 -15.08 18.87 -23.93
CA ALA A 930 -13.90 19.73 -23.86
C ALA A 930 -12.63 19.04 -24.37
N GLU A 931 -11.77 19.75 -25.11
CA GLU A 931 -10.47 19.23 -25.59
C GLU A 931 -9.57 18.66 -24.48
N SER A 932 -9.68 19.20 -23.26
CA SER A 932 -9.00 18.68 -22.06
C SER A 932 -9.44 17.25 -21.73
N LYS A 933 -10.74 16.95 -21.83
CA LYS A 933 -11.33 15.63 -21.60
C LYS A 933 -10.96 14.65 -22.71
N VAL A 934 -10.99 15.10 -23.96
CA VAL A 934 -10.52 14.31 -25.13
C VAL A 934 -9.06 13.87 -24.93
N ARG A 935 -8.19 14.77 -24.43
CA ARG A 935 -6.79 14.44 -24.10
C ARG A 935 -6.66 13.47 -22.92
N GLU A 936 -7.49 13.61 -21.88
CA GLU A 936 -7.54 12.67 -20.75
C GLU A 936 -7.91 11.25 -21.23
N MET A 937 -8.96 11.12 -22.05
CA MET A 937 -9.43 9.85 -22.60
C MET A 937 -8.39 9.16 -23.50
N LEU A 938 -7.76 9.91 -24.41
CA LEU A 938 -6.64 9.40 -25.22
C LEU A 938 -5.44 9.00 -24.35
N GLY A 939 -5.17 9.75 -23.28
CA GLY A 939 -4.17 9.42 -22.27
C GLY A 939 -4.45 8.08 -21.58
N ALA A 940 -5.68 7.89 -21.10
CA ALA A 940 -6.17 6.68 -20.46
C ALA A 940 -6.11 5.47 -21.39
N LEU A 941 -6.57 5.59 -22.64
CA LEU A 941 -6.46 4.52 -23.65
C LEU A 941 -4.99 4.13 -23.92
N GLU A 942 -4.13 5.10 -24.23
CA GLU A 942 -2.74 4.82 -24.60
C GLU A 942 -1.94 4.17 -23.46
N SER A 943 -2.23 4.53 -22.21
CA SER A 943 -1.58 3.94 -21.02
C SER A 943 -2.02 2.50 -20.71
N ARG A 944 -3.07 1.98 -21.38
CA ARG A 944 -3.59 0.61 -21.18
C ARG A 944 -3.01 -0.42 -22.15
N PHE A 945 -2.32 -0.02 -23.22
CA PHE A 945 -1.66 -0.96 -24.15
C PHE A 945 -0.67 -1.94 -23.49
N PRO A 946 0.11 -1.59 -22.43
CA PRO A 946 0.90 -2.56 -21.70
C PRO A 946 0.07 -3.73 -21.12
N SER A 947 -1.17 -3.47 -20.69
CA SER A 947 -2.07 -4.52 -20.19
C SER A 947 -2.50 -5.47 -21.31
N LEU A 948 -2.85 -4.93 -22.49
CA LEU A 948 -3.15 -5.74 -23.69
C LEU A 948 -1.94 -6.60 -24.10
N LEU A 949 -0.73 -6.04 -24.09
CA LEU A 949 0.51 -6.78 -24.37
C LEU A 949 0.80 -7.87 -23.31
N VAL A 950 0.48 -7.65 -22.04
CA VAL A 950 0.57 -8.68 -21.00
C VAL A 950 -0.45 -9.80 -21.25
N SER A 951 -1.71 -9.48 -21.53
CA SER A 951 -2.76 -10.48 -21.80
C SER A 951 -2.47 -11.31 -23.05
N ILE A 952 -2.06 -10.67 -24.15
CA ILE A 952 -1.64 -11.37 -25.38
C ILE A 952 -0.36 -12.19 -25.11
N GLY A 953 0.60 -11.66 -24.34
CA GLY A 953 1.85 -12.35 -24.00
C GLY A 953 1.70 -13.61 -23.13
N ARG A 954 0.50 -13.89 -22.59
CA ARG A 954 0.15 -15.16 -21.94
C ARG A 954 -0.23 -16.26 -22.95
N ILE A 955 -0.56 -15.92 -24.20
CA ILE A 955 -0.99 -16.89 -25.22
C ILE A 955 0.23 -17.62 -25.78
N PRO A 956 0.32 -18.97 -25.67
CA PRO A 956 1.51 -19.71 -26.12
C PRO A 956 1.76 -19.57 -27.62
N GLY A 957 2.97 -19.18 -28.00
CA GLY A 957 3.43 -19.13 -29.39
C GLY A 957 2.81 -18.02 -30.25
N ILE A 958 2.18 -17.01 -29.66
CA ILE A 958 1.91 -15.74 -30.34
C ILE A 958 3.11 -14.81 -30.22
N GLU A 959 3.34 -14.00 -31.24
CA GLU A 959 4.26 -12.87 -31.26
C GLU A 959 3.44 -11.61 -31.58
N GLY A 960 3.78 -10.46 -31.01
CA GLY A 960 3.06 -9.22 -31.35
C GLY A 960 3.68 -7.95 -30.76
N ARG A 961 3.40 -6.82 -31.39
CA ARG A 961 3.87 -5.49 -30.98
C ARG A 961 2.85 -4.41 -31.32
N VAL A 962 2.74 -3.38 -30.48
CA VAL A 962 1.90 -2.20 -30.74
C VAL A 962 2.72 -1.10 -31.40
N TRP A 963 2.14 -0.40 -32.37
CA TRP A 963 2.75 0.81 -32.92
C TRP A 963 2.43 2.00 -31.99
N PRO A 964 3.43 2.68 -31.40
CA PRO A 964 3.21 3.67 -30.33
C PRO A 964 2.85 5.06 -30.88
N ALA A 965 1.94 5.12 -31.86
CA ALA A 965 1.41 6.36 -32.43
C ALA A 965 0.00 6.13 -32.98
N ARG A 966 -0.83 7.18 -32.95
CA ARG A 966 -2.14 7.21 -33.59
C ARG A 966 -1.99 7.32 -35.12
N LEU A 967 -2.88 6.65 -35.84
CA LEU A 967 -2.96 6.62 -37.29
C LEU A 967 -4.32 7.18 -37.77
N PHE A 968 -4.36 7.72 -38.97
CA PHE A 968 -5.60 8.13 -39.65
C PHE A 968 -5.63 7.62 -41.11
N VAL A 969 -6.80 7.63 -41.74
CA VAL A 969 -6.99 7.22 -43.15
C VAL A 969 -6.60 8.37 -44.07
N SER A 970 -5.68 8.16 -45.01
CA SER A 970 -5.28 9.20 -45.96
C SER A 970 -6.45 9.65 -46.86
N GLU A 971 -6.67 10.96 -46.97
CA GLU A 971 -7.77 11.56 -47.76
C GLU A 971 -7.57 11.43 -49.29
N GLU A 972 -6.40 10.97 -49.76
CA GLU A 972 -5.99 11.09 -51.18
C GLU A 972 -6.79 10.24 -52.19
N GLU A 973 -7.50 9.19 -51.74
CA GLU A 973 -8.32 8.34 -52.64
C GLU A 973 -9.84 8.59 -52.58
N GLU A 974 -10.39 9.19 -51.51
CA GLU A 974 -11.85 9.35 -51.32
C GLU A 974 -12.43 10.56 -52.06
N LYS A 975 -12.38 10.53 -53.41
CA LYS A 975 -13.11 11.48 -54.27
C LYS A 975 -14.64 11.28 -54.22
N GLY A 976 -15.26 11.64 -53.08
CA GLY A 976 -16.72 11.66 -52.97
C GLY A 976 -17.32 11.63 -51.57
N LYS A 977 -16.53 11.61 -50.48
CA LYS A 977 -17.04 11.78 -49.12
C LYS A 977 -16.77 13.19 -48.59
N GLU A 978 -17.54 13.59 -47.59
CA GLU A 978 -17.41 14.88 -46.92
C GLU A 978 -16.15 14.92 -46.03
N LYS A 979 -15.63 16.13 -45.81
CA LYS A 979 -14.51 16.35 -44.89
C LYS A 979 -14.93 15.98 -43.45
N PRO A 980 -13.99 15.60 -42.57
CA PRO A 980 -14.30 15.45 -41.14
C PRO A 980 -15.00 16.72 -40.62
N GLU A 981 -16.10 16.53 -39.88
CA GLU A 981 -16.91 17.64 -39.39
C GLU A 981 -16.12 18.49 -38.38
N GLU A 982 -16.38 19.79 -38.36
CA GLU A 982 -15.67 20.73 -37.49
C GLU A 982 -16.10 20.47 -36.04
N GLY A 983 -15.24 19.77 -35.28
CA GLY A 983 -15.56 19.22 -33.95
C GLY A 983 -15.48 17.68 -33.85
N GLN A 984 -14.94 16.97 -34.84
CA GLN A 984 -14.73 15.51 -34.80
C GLN A 984 -13.23 15.11 -34.79
N LEU A 985 -12.88 14.10 -34.01
CA LEU A 985 -11.57 13.43 -33.99
C LEU A 985 -11.74 11.93 -34.20
N LYS A 986 -11.18 11.40 -35.28
CA LYS A 986 -11.22 9.98 -35.64
C LYS A 986 -9.79 9.44 -35.83
N GLY A 987 -9.49 8.28 -35.25
CA GLY A 987 -8.16 7.68 -35.35
C GLY A 987 -8.10 6.20 -35.01
N TYR A 988 -6.94 5.61 -35.25
CA TYR A 988 -6.69 4.18 -35.08
C TYR A 988 -5.36 3.93 -34.37
N TYR A 989 -5.29 2.86 -33.59
CA TYR A 989 -4.04 2.27 -33.11
C TYR A 989 -3.98 0.80 -33.56
N LEU A 990 -2.77 0.30 -33.85
CA LEU A 990 -2.55 -1.05 -34.36
C LEU A 990 -1.60 -1.83 -33.47
N LEU A 991 -2.00 -3.03 -33.07
CA LEU A 991 -1.14 -4.04 -32.47
C LEU A 991 -1.05 -5.23 -33.43
N GLY A 992 0.09 -5.35 -34.10
CA GLY A 992 0.36 -6.40 -35.08
C GLY A 992 0.67 -7.70 -34.36
N VAL A 993 0.07 -8.79 -34.81
CA VAL A 993 0.19 -10.14 -34.23
C VAL A 993 0.55 -11.17 -35.30
N SER A 994 1.34 -12.16 -34.92
CA SER A 994 1.75 -13.29 -35.74
C SER A 994 1.73 -14.58 -34.93
N ALA A 995 1.38 -15.70 -35.55
CA ALA A 995 1.66 -17.01 -34.99
C ALA A 995 3.14 -17.35 -35.23
N ARG A 996 3.83 -17.90 -34.23
CA ARG A 996 5.22 -18.36 -34.38
C ARG A 996 5.33 -19.45 -35.45
N ASP A 997 6.43 -19.46 -36.19
CA ASP A 997 6.71 -20.46 -37.22
C ASP A 997 6.67 -21.90 -36.67
N GLY A 998 6.23 -22.82 -37.52
CA GLY A 998 6.04 -24.23 -37.17
C GLY A 998 4.75 -24.55 -36.38
N MET A 999 4.01 -23.56 -35.86
CA MET A 999 2.79 -23.83 -35.09
C MET A 999 1.70 -24.55 -35.92
N GLU A 1000 1.16 -25.63 -35.36
CA GLU A 1000 0.10 -26.46 -35.96
C GLU A 1000 -1.22 -25.71 -36.20
N LYS A 1001 -2.05 -26.23 -37.09
CA LYS A 1001 -3.32 -25.62 -37.50
C LYS A 1001 -4.32 -25.47 -36.34
N ASP A 1002 -4.47 -26.51 -35.52
CA ASP A 1002 -5.47 -26.52 -34.47
C ASP A 1002 -5.00 -25.67 -33.27
N SER A 1003 -3.69 -25.68 -33.00
CA SER A 1003 -3.04 -24.72 -32.10
C SER A 1003 -3.25 -23.26 -32.54
N LYS A 1004 -3.20 -22.97 -33.86
CA LYS A 1004 -3.51 -21.64 -34.41
C LYS A 1004 -4.97 -21.23 -34.17
N GLN A 1005 -5.93 -22.14 -34.32
CA GLN A 1005 -7.34 -21.84 -34.01
C GLN A 1005 -7.58 -21.56 -32.52
N VAL A 1006 -6.92 -22.30 -31.62
CA VAL A 1006 -6.97 -22.03 -30.17
C VAL A 1006 -6.31 -20.69 -29.83
N MET A 1007 -5.22 -20.32 -30.50
CA MET A 1007 -4.55 -19.03 -30.37
C MET A 1007 -5.44 -17.88 -30.87
N GLU A 1008 -6.09 -18.01 -32.03
CA GLU A 1008 -7.06 -17.03 -32.57
C GLU A 1008 -8.24 -16.81 -31.60
N GLY A 1009 -8.81 -17.89 -31.05
CA GLY A 1009 -9.88 -17.79 -30.05
C GLY A 1009 -9.45 -17.04 -28.78
N LYS A 1010 -8.28 -17.39 -28.21
CA LYS A 1010 -7.73 -16.72 -27.02
C LYS A 1010 -7.38 -15.25 -27.27
N LEU A 1011 -6.91 -14.91 -28.47
CA LEU A 1011 -6.66 -13.53 -28.87
C LEU A 1011 -7.96 -12.71 -28.89
N VAL A 1012 -9.04 -13.24 -29.47
CA VAL A 1012 -10.35 -12.56 -29.48
C VAL A 1012 -10.88 -12.34 -28.06
N THR A 1013 -10.72 -13.31 -27.14
CA THR A 1013 -11.07 -13.13 -25.72
C THR A 1013 -10.30 -11.96 -25.08
N ALA A 1014 -8.96 -11.97 -25.17
CA ALA A 1014 -8.12 -10.91 -24.59
C ALA A 1014 -8.42 -9.51 -25.18
N VAL A 1015 -8.81 -9.45 -26.46
CA VAL A 1015 -9.25 -8.23 -27.13
C VAL A 1015 -10.57 -7.70 -26.57
N ARG A 1016 -11.56 -8.57 -26.34
CA ARG A 1016 -12.85 -8.18 -25.74
C ARG A 1016 -12.74 -7.78 -24.28
N GLU A 1017 -11.82 -8.40 -23.52
CA GLU A 1017 -11.51 -8.00 -22.15
C GLU A 1017 -10.87 -6.61 -22.09
N PHE A 1018 -9.97 -6.29 -23.02
CA PHE A 1018 -9.37 -4.96 -23.15
C PHE A 1018 -10.40 -3.90 -23.58
N GLU A 1019 -11.22 -4.19 -24.59
CA GLU A 1019 -12.30 -3.29 -25.04
C GLU A 1019 -13.26 -2.94 -23.90
N ARG A 1020 -13.77 -3.96 -23.20
CA ARG A 1020 -14.62 -3.79 -22.02
C ARG A 1020 -13.92 -2.96 -20.94
N GLY A 1021 -12.68 -3.31 -20.60
CA GLY A 1021 -11.91 -2.61 -19.56
C GLY A 1021 -11.57 -1.15 -19.89
N VAL A 1022 -11.58 -0.73 -21.17
CA VAL A 1022 -11.48 0.68 -21.57
C VAL A 1022 -12.86 1.37 -21.49
N LEU A 1023 -13.94 0.72 -21.95
CA LEU A 1023 -15.30 1.29 -21.88
C LEU A 1023 -15.80 1.46 -20.43
N GLU A 1024 -15.41 0.58 -19.52
CA GLU A 1024 -15.68 0.66 -18.08
C GLU A 1024 -14.81 1.72 -17.36
N ALA A 1025 -13.86 2.36 -18.05
CA ALA A 1025 -13.01 3.38 -17.47
C ALA A 1025 -13.78 4.70 -17.28
N LYS A 1026 -13.59 5.37 -16.13
CA LYS A 1026 -14.28 6.62 -15.75
C LYS A 1026 -14.26 7.66 -16.88
N GLU A 1027 -13.11 7.83 -17.51
CA GLU A 1027 -12.85 8.78 -18.60
C GLU A 1027 -13.76 8.54 -19.81
N PHE A 1028 -14.09 7.28 -20.10
CA PHE A 1028 -14.96 6.86 -21.21
C PHE A 1028 -16.44 6.77 -20.80
N VAL A 1029 -16.74 6.40 -19.55
CA VAL A 1029 -18.11 6.43 -19.00
C VAL A 1029 -18.65 7.87 -18.99
N GLU A 1030 -17.86 8.83 -18.50
CA GLU A 1030 -18.24 10.26 -18.49
C GLU A 1030 -18.36 10.84 -19.91
N GLY A 1031 -17.54 10.38 -20.86
CA GLY A 1031 -17.57 10.81 -22.26
C GLY A 1031 -18.56 10.05 -23.16
N SER A 1032 -19.31 9.08 -22.64
CA SER A 1032 -20.02 8.03 -23.41
C SER A 1032 -21.05 8.52 -24.44
N LYS A 1033 -21.54 9.76 -24.34
CA LYS A 1033 -22.44 10.39 -25.33
C LYS A 1033 -21.71 10.95 -26.57
N ASN A 1034 -20.38 11.08 -26.48
CA ASN A 1034 -19.54 11.80 -27.44
C ASN A 1034 -18.37 10.95 -27.97
N VAL A 1035 -18.29 9.66 -27.60
CA VAL A 1035 -17.23 8.73 -28.04
C VAL A 1035 -17.78 7.39 -28.52
N TRP A 1036 -17.16 6.88 -29.58
CA TRP A 1036 -17.25 5.50 -30.00
C TRP A 1036 -15.86 4.88 -29.98
N LEU A 1037 -15.76 3.68 -29.42
CA LEU A 1037 -14.56 2.86 -29.39
C LEU A 1037 -14.94 1.48 -29.94
N VAL A 1038 -14.08 0.91 -30.78
CA VAL A 1038 -14.14 -0.48 -31.19
C VAL A 1038 -12.77 -1.12 -31.08
N VAL A 1039 -12.71 -2.38 -30.64
CA VAL A 1039 -11.51 -3.20 -30.75
C VAL A 1039 -11.84 -4.51 -31.46
N ASP A 1040 -11.13 -4.80 -32.54
CA ASP A 1040 -11.35 -6.00 -33.34
C ASP A 1040 -10.08 -6.59 -33.94
N VAL A 1041 -10.14 -7.88 -34.29
CA VAL A 1041 -9.03 -8.62 -34.91
C VAL A 1041 -9.23 -8.66 -36.41
N VAL A 1042 -8.39 -7.93 -37.14
CA VAL A 1042 -8.49 -7.70 -38.58
C VAL A 1042 -7.32 -8.31 -39.34
N LYS A 1043 -7.59 -8.73 -40.58
CA LYS A 1043 -6.59 -9.39 -41.43
C LYS A 1043 -5.68 -8.35 -42.08
N ARG A 1044 -4.40 -8.67 -42.32
CA ARG A 1044 -3.42 -7.78 -42.97
C ARG A 1044 -3.96 -7.05 -44.21
N LYS A 1045 -4.69 -7.77 -45.08
CA LYS A 1045 -5.29 -7.20 -46.31
C LYS A 1045 -6.32 -6.10 -46.04
N GLU A 1046 -7.03 -6.14 -44.92
CA GLU A 1046 -7.99 -5.09 -44.54
C GLU A 1046 -7.24 -3.82 -44.12
N VAL A 1047 -6.26 -3.94 -43.22
CA VAL A 1047 -5.45 -2.81 -42.73
C VAL A 1047 -4.67 -2.13 -43.86
N LEU A 1048 -4.07 -2.92 -44.76
CA LEU A 1048 -3.41 -2.38 -45.96
C LEU A 1048 -4.39 -1.72 -46.95
N GLY A 1049 -5.69 -2.03 -46.88
CA GLY A 1049 -6.74 -1.38 -47.65
C GLY A 1049 -7.38 -0.17 -46.96
N MET A 1050 -6.91 0.21 -45.76
CA MET A 1050 -7.36 1.41 -45.03
C MET A 1050 -6.49 2.64 -45.29
N ASN A 1051 -5.42 2.53 -46.09
CA ASN A 1051 -4.48 3.63 -46.40
C ASN A 1051 -4.03 4.42 -45.16
N LEU A 1052 -3.68 3.70 -44.09
CA LEU A 1052 -3.35 4.31 -42.79
C LEU A 1052 -1.98 5.00 -42.81
N VAL A 1053 -1.96 6.24 -42.33
CA VAL A 1053 -0.79 7.12 -42.22
C VAL A 1053 -0.66 7.66 -40.78
N LEU A 1054 0.53 8.12 -40.41
CA LEU A 1054 0.81 8.66 -39.07
C LEU A 1054 0.06 9.96 -38.83
N ASP A 1055 -0.57 10.10 -37.67
CA ASP A 1055 -1.17 11.37 -37.27
C ASP A 1055 -0.11 12.36 -36.78
N HIS A 1056 0.28 13.28 -37.65
CA HIS A 1056 1.20 14.37 -37.36
C HIS A 1056 0.48 15.64 -36.82
N GLN A 1057 -0.85 15.63 -36.63
CA GLN A 1057 -1.59 16.81 -36.21
C GLN A 1057 -1.65 16.94 -34.68
N GLU A 1058 -0.68 17.65 -34.08
CA GLU A 1058 -0.89 18.32 -32.79
C GLU A 1058 -1.94 19.44 -32.95
N TRP A 1059 -3.22 19.04 -32.91
CA TRP A 1059 -4.44 19.87 -32.86
C TRP A 1059 -4.41 21.22 -33.59
N ARG A 1060 -5.04 21.29 -34.76
CA ARG A 1060 -5.33 22.53 -35.52
C ARG A 1060 -6.38 23.43 -34.83
N ILE A 1061 -6.08 23.92 -33.63
CA ILE A 1061 -6.83 25.03 -33.03
C ILE A 1061 -6.55 26.29 -33.87
N LYS A 1062 -7.57 26.79 -34.56
CA LYS A 1062 -7.51 28.11 -35.22
C LYS A 1062 -7.48 29.16 -34.12
N ASN A 1063 -6.40 29.93 -34.00
CA ASN A 1063 -6.37 31.10 -33.12
C ASN A 1063 -7.51 32.07 -33.47
N GLN A 1064 -8.48 32.25 -32.57
CA GLN A 1064 -9.34 33.43 -32.53
C GLN A 1064 -9.25 34.07 -31.14
N PRO A 1065 -9.04 35.40 -31.04
CA PRO A 1065 -8.85 36.07 -29.76
C PRO A 1065 -10.21 36.46 -29.14
N GLY A 1066 -10.66 35.73 -28.11
CA GLY A 1066 -11.94 36.06 -27.47
C GLY A 1066 -12.24 35.37 -26.14
N ARG A 1067 -11.99 36.08 -25.03
CA ARG A 1067 -12.39 35.79 -23.63
C ARG A 1067 -11.78 34.53 -22.97
N PRO A 1068 -11.36 34.62 -21.70
CA PRO A 1068 -11.13 33.46 -20.84
C PRO A 1068 -12.41 33.12 -20.05
N SER A 1069 -12.97 31.93 -20.27
CA SER A 1069 -13.81 31.23 -19.29
C SER A 1069 -13.02 30.98 -18.00
N GLY A 1070 -13.69 30.95 -16.84
CA GLY A 1070 -13.03 31.20 -15.56
C GLY A 1070 -13.64 30.52 -14.34
N GLU A 1071 -13.59 29.19 -14.28
CA GLU A 1071 -14.03 28.40 -13.13
C GLU A 1071 -13.15 27.16 -12.95
N LEU A 1072 -12.21 27.19 -11.97
CA LEU A 1072 -11.69 25.98 -11.28
C LEU A 1072 -10.79 26.29 -10.06
N VAL A 1073 -11.15 27.24 -9.18
CA VAL A 1073 -10.39 27.51 -7.93
C VAL A 1073 -11.34 27.74 -6.74
N SER A 1074 -12.09 26.71 -6.35
CA SER A 1074 -13.10 26.80 -5.28
C SER A 1074 -13.31 25.48 -4.51
N SER A 1075 -12.23 24.90 -3.96
CA SER A 1075 -12.30 23.72 -3.08
C SER A 1075 -11.15 23.62 -2.06
N LEU A 1076 -10.60 24.76 -1.62
CA LEU A 1076 -9.58 24.82 -0.54
C LEU A 1076 -9.79 26.07 0.32
N ASN A 1077 -10.77 26.02 1.24
CA ASN A 1077 -10.85 26.96 2.36
C ASN A 1077 -10.22 26.31 3.60
N LEU A 1078 -9.11 26.88 4.05
CA LEU A 1078 -8.68 26.81 5.44
C LEU A 1078 -8.83 28.24 6.01
N GLU A 1079 -9.61 28.38 7.07
CA GLU A 1079 -9.87 29.66 7.72
C GLU A 1079 -8.66 30.08 8.56
N LEU A 1080 -8.13 31.28 8.30
CA LEU A 1080 -7.23 31.98 9.22
C LEU A 1080 -7.47 33.49 9.14
N ASP A 1081 -7.87 34.03 10.29
CA ASP A 1081 -7.75 35.41 10.78
C ASP A 1081 -8.49 36.54 10.02
N GLY A 1082 -8.76 37.63 10.75
CA GLY A 1082 -9.62 38.75 10.33
C GLY A 1082 -9.01 40.13 10.64
N GLU A 1083 -9.84 41.02 11.22
CA GLU A 1083 -9.61 42.46 11.46
C GLU A 1083 -9.75 43.38 10.22
N ASP A 1084 -10.91 44.06 10.14
CA ASP A 1084 -11.21 45.50 9.89
C ASP A 1084 -10.33 46.36 8.94
N GLU A 1085 -10.80 47.38 8.18
CA GLU A 1085 -12.14 47.95 7.84
C GLU A 1085 -12.07 48.39 6.33
N VAL A 1086 -12.91 49.21 5.65
CA VAL A 1086 -13.89 50.26 5.98
C VAL A 1086 -15.10 50.22 5.00
N ALA A 1087 -16.17 50.95 5.33
CA ALA A 1087 -17.31 51.37 4.48
C ALA A 1087 -16.94 51.80 3.02
N PHE A 1088 -17.83 51.69 2.01
CA PHE A 1088 -19.03 52.55 1.89
C PHE A 1088 -20.27 51.93 1.18
N SER A 1089 -21.37 52.68 1.20
CA SER A 1089 -22.76 52.21 1.03
C SER A 1089 -23.42 52.53 -0.34
N THR A 1090 -24.65 52.00 -0.50
CA THR A 1090 -25.67 52.22 -1.57
C THR A 1090 -25.52 51.43 -2.88
N GLY A 1091 -26.59 50.84 -3.45
CA GLY A 1091 -27.93 50.61 -2.88
C GLY A 1091 -29.03 50.24 -3.91
N VAL A 1092 -30.17 49.77 -3.37
CA VAL A 1092 -31.50 49.60 -4.03
C VAL A 1092 -31.70 48.37 -4.94
N THR A 1093 -32.95 47.87 -4.94
CA THR A 1093 -33.47 46.59 -5.45
C THR A 1093 -34.25 46.71 -6.78
N PRO A 1094 -34.60 45.60 -7.46
CA PRO A 1094 -35.18 45.60 -8.82
C PRO A 1094 -36.71 45.83 -8.86
N PRO A 1095 -37.31 45.81 -10.07
CA PRO A 1095 -38.37 44.81 -10.27
C PRO A 1095 -38.39 44.13 -11.66
N THR A 1096 -39.10 42.99 -11.72
CA THR A 1096 -39.48 42.22 -12.92
C THR A 1096 -40.84 42.65 -13.48
N SER A 1097 -41.03 42.60 -14.82
CA SER A 1097 -42.30 42.19 -15.47
C SER A 1097 -42.24 42.21 -17.03
N THR A 1098 -43.09 41.40 -17.67
CA THR A 1098 -43.39 41.31 -19.12
C THR A 1098 -44.75 42.03 -19.42
N PRO A 1099 -45.51 41.90 -20.56
CA PRO A 1099 -45.29 41.20 -21.85
C PRO A 1099 -45.79 41.89 -23.18
N SER A 1100 -45.23 41.48 -24.35
CA SER A 1100 -45.88 41.41 -25.70
C SER A 1100 -46.46 42.71 -26.35
N PRO A 1101 -47.16 42.72 -27.53
CA PRO A 1101 -47.31 41.76 -28.67
C PRO A 1101 -47.11 42.36 -30.11
N HIS A 1102 -47.33 41.54 -31.17
CA HIS A 1102 -47.64 41.88 -32.60
C HIS A 1102 -46.54 42.45 -33.55
N ALA A 1103 -46.64 42.39 -34.90
CA ALA A 1103 -47.23 41.40 -35.85
C ALA A 1103 -46.94 41.74 -37.34
N SER A 1104 -47.06 40.74 -38.25
CA SER A 1104 -47.27 40.84 -39.73
C SER A 1104 -46.10 41.34 -40.61
N GLN A 1105 -46.01 41.13 -41.93
CA GLN A 1105 -46.53 40.13 -42.91
C GLN A 1105 -45.71 40.29 -44.23
N GLY A 1106 -45.56 39.25 -45.07
CA GLY A 1106 -44.93 39.43 -46.40
C GLY A 1106 -44.77 38.17 -47.28
N SER A 1107 -45.43 38.14 -48.44
CA SER A 1107 -45.34 37.14 -49.53
C SER A 1107 -46.01 37.75 -50.81
N PRO A 1108 -46.02 37.18 -52.04
CA PRO A 1108 -45.81 35.75 -52.42
C PRO A 1108 -45.15 35.47 -53.82
N LYS A 1109 -45.16 34.16 -54.22
CA LYS A 1109 -44.97 33.60 -55.61
C LYS A 1109 -43.53 33.59 -56.18
N SER A 1110 -43.08 32.62 -57.00
CA SER A 1110 -43.70 31.40 -57.58
C SER A 1110 -42.71 30.25 -57.91
N SER A 1111 -43.24 29.02 -57.95
CA SER A 1111 -42.84 27.78 -58.68
C SER A 1111 -41.79 27.87 -59.83
N LYS A 1112 -41.05 26.82 -60.23
CA LYS A 1112 -41.18 25.35 -60.01
C LYS A 1112 -39.90 24.59 -60.44
N ALA A 1113 -39.46 23.56 -59.70
CA ALA A 1113 -38.73 22.38 -60.21
C ALA A 1113 -38.63 21.29 -59.12
N ILE A 1114 -38.84 20.02 -59.47
CA ILE A 1114 -38.72 18.89 -58.53
C ILE A 1114 -37.53 18.01 -58.94
N ARG A 1115 -36.69 17.63 -57.97
CA ARG A 1115 -35.75 16.51 -58.06
C ARG A 1115 -35.99 15.56 -56.88
N VAL A 1116 -35.78 14.27 -57.12
CA VAL A 1116 -36.12 13.19 -56.18
C VAL A 1116 -35.07 13.07 -55.07
N PRO A 1117 -35.45 12.92 -53.78
CA PRO A 1117 -34.51 12.64 -52.69
C PRO A 1117 -33.83 11.27 -52.85
N LYS A 1118 -32.58 11.16 -52.38
CA LYS A 1118 -31.91 9.86 -52.19
C LYS A 1118 -32.09 9.44 -50.73
N THR A 1119 -32.63 8.25 -50.49
CA THR A 1119 -32.81 7.69 -49.13
C THR A 1119 -31.48 7.23 -48.52
N THR A 1120 -31.26 7.52 -47.25
CA THR A 1120 -30.18 6.91 -46.44
C THR A 1120 -30.34 5.38 -46.37
N PRO A 1121 -29.23 4.61 -46.30
CA PRO A 1121 -29.29 3.17 -46.10
C PRO A 1121 -29.83 2.84 -44.70
N LEU A 1122 -30.66 1.81 -44.61
CA LEU A 1122 -31.26 1.38 -43.34
C LEU A 1122 -30.21 0.79 -42.39
N ARG A 1123 -30.19 1.24 -41.14
CA ARG A 1123 -29.38 0.68 -40.05
C ARG A 1123 -29.75 -0.80 -39.80
N PRO A 1124 -28.77 -1.71 -39.60
CA PRO A 1124 -29.02 -3.13 -39.39
C PRO A 1124 -29.53 -3.44 -37.98
N ALA A 1125 -30.33 -4.51 -37.84
CA ALA A 1125 -31.01 -4.91 -36.60
C ALA A 1125 -30.14 -4.89 -35.32
N HIS A 1126 -28.87 -5.27 -35.42
CA HIS A 1126 -27.97 -5.33 -34.25
C HIS A 1126 -27.69 -3.96 -33.61
N GLU A 1127 -27.63 -2.89 -34.41
CA GLU A 1127 -27.46 -1.52 -33.92
C GLU A 1127 -28.73 -1.02 -33.22
N ILE A 1128 -29.90 -1.47 -33.65
CA ILE A 1128 -31.20 -1.16 -33.04
C ILE A 1128 -31.39 -1.90 -31.71
N ILE A 1129 -31.05 -3.19 -31.65
CA ILE A 1129 -31.07 -3.97 -30.40
C ILE A 1129 -30.10 -3.37 -29.39
N ALA A 1130 -28.91 -2.95 -29.82
CA ALA A 1130 -27.96 -2.24 -28.97
C ALA A 1130 -28.51 -0.88 -28.49
N ARG A 1131 -29.15 -0.10 -29.38
CA ARG A 1131 -29.78 1.19 -29.02
C ARG A 1131 -30.85 1.02 -27.93
N ILE A 1132 -31.73 0.03 -28.04
CA ILE A 1132 -32.77 -0.25 -27.04
C ILE A 1132 -32.17 -0.85 -25.75
N LYS A 1133 -31.05 -1.57 -25.83
CA LYS A 1133 -30.42 -2.23 -24.67
C LYS A 1133 -29.57 -1.29 -23.80
N TRP A 1134 -28.99 -0.24 -24.38
CA TRP A 1134 -27.99 0.60 -23.70
C TRP A 1134 -28.39 2.07 -23.55
N ASP A 1135 -29.59 2.46 -24.00
CA ASP A 1135 -30.16 3.77 -23.68
C ASP A 1135 -30.88 3.73 -22.33
N PRO A 1136 -30.46 4.50 -21.31
CA PRO A 1136 -31.19 4.59 -20.04
C PRO A 1136 -32.61 5.16 -20.19
N ASP A 1137 -32.91 5.88 -21.29
CA ASP A 1137 -34.24 6.43 -21.56
C ASP A 1137 -35.19 5.41 -22.24
N LEU A 1138 -34.71 4.18 -22.54
CA LEU A 1138 -35.50 3.12 -23.21
C LEU A 1138 -35.55 1.83 -22.39
N ASP A 1139 -36.71 1.49 -21.83
CA ASP A 1139 -36.93 0.21 -21.15
C ASP A 1139 -37.14 -0.93 -22.17
N MET A 1140 -36.17 -1.85 -22.21
CA MET A 1140 -36.14 -3.05 -23.07
C MET A 1140 -37.37 -3.94 -22.92
N ASP A 1141 -38.00 -3.99 -21.73
CA ASP A 1141 -39.17 -4.83 -21.52
C ASP A 1141 -40.43 -4.28 -22.20
N ASN A 1142 -40.42 -3.05 -22.74
CA ASN A 1142 -41.52 -2.54 -23.56
C ASN A 1142 -41.43 -2.96 -25.04
N TYR A 1143 -40.42 -3.74 -25.45
CA TYR A 1143 -40.19 -4.09 -26.85
C TYR A 1143 -40.41 -5.58 -27.19
N LEU A 1144 -40.84 -5.81 -28.42
CA LEU A 1144 -41.01 -7.11 -29.07
C LEU A 1144 -40.15 -7.16 -30.34
N ILE A 1145 -39.53 -8.31 -30.59
CA ILE A 1145 -38.69 -8.57 -31.77
C ILE A 1145 -39.30 -9.66 -32.64
N GLY A 1146 -39.49 -9.35 -33.93
CA GLY A 1146 -40.04 -10.25 -34.94
C GLY A 1146 -38.93 -10.92 -35.76
N TYR A 1147 -38.92 -12.25 -35.85
CA TYR A 1147 -37.88 -13.03 -36.51
C TYR A 1147 -38.43 -14.18 -37.36
N GLU A 1148 -37.68 -14.60 -38.37
CA GLU A 1148 -38.09 -15.64 -39.32
C GLU A 1148 -37.66 -17.05 -38.86
N ASP A 1149 -38.65 -17.81 -38.37
CA ASP A 1149 -38.57 -19.21 -37.96
C ASP A 1149 -38.41 -20.14 -39.18
N ARG A 1150 -37.80 -21.32 -38.98
CA ARG A 1150 -37.49 -22.26 -40.08
C ARG A 1150 -38.72 -23.01 -40.63
N PHE A 1151 -39.82 -23.04 -39.89
CA PHE A 1151 -41.00 -23.88 -40.20
C PHE A 1151 -42.34 -23.15 -40.06
N VAL A 1152 -42.42 -22.09 -39.24
CA VAL A 1152 -43.70 -21.43 -38.88
C VAL A 1152 -43.83 -20.00 -39.43
N GLY A 1153 -42.81 -19.47 -40.12
CA GLY A 1153 -42.82 -18.10 -40.65
C GLY A 1153 -42.32 -17.06 -39.63
N VAL A 1154 -42.89 -15.84 -39.61
CA VAL A 1154 -42.45 -14.81 -38.67
C VAL A 1154 -43.08 -15.04 -37.29
N LYS A 1155 -42.24 -15.27 -36.28
CA LYS A 1155 -42.61 -15.32 -34.85
C LYS A 1155 -42.19 -14.02 -34.16
N GLU A 1156 -42.81 -13.72 -33.02
CA GLU A 1156 -42.41 -12.62 -32.14
C GLU A 1156 -42.04 -13.12 -30.73
N MET A 1157 -41.14 -12.41 -30.04
CA MET A 1157 -40.82 -12.62 -28.63
C MET A 1157 -40.47 -11.30 -27.92
N PRO A 1158 -40.54 -11.22 -26.58
CA PRO A 1158 -40.02 -10.07 -25.83
C PRO A 1158 -38.53 -9.84 -26.10
N LEU A 1159 -38.12 -8.60 -26.29
CA LEU A 1159 -36.72 -8.27 -26.58
C LEU A 1159 -35.77 -8.68 -25.44
N GLY A 1160 -36.23 -8.59 -24.18
CA GLY A 1160 -35.51 -9.10 -23.01
C GLY A 1160 -35.26 -10.63 -22.98
N LYS A 1161 -35.90 -11.40 -23.88
CA LYS A 1161 -35.63 -12.84 -24.08
C LYS A 1161 -34.75 -13.13 -25.29
N TRP A 1162 -34.33 -12.11 -26.05
CA TRP A 1162 -33.50 -12.28 -27.24
C TRP A 1162 -32.03 -12.53 -26.86
N LYS A 1163 -31.57 -13.77 -27.02
CA LYS A 1163 -30.17 -14.17 -26.83
C LYS A 1163 -29.39 -14.09 -28.13
N SER A 1164 -28.22 -13.44 -28.10
CA SER A 1164 -27.33 -13.23 -29.25
C SER A 1164 -26.15 -14.22 -29.33
N GLU A 1165 -26.06 -15.17 -28.41
CA GLU A 1165 -24.93 -16.10 -28.28
C GLU A 1165 -25.15 -17.40 -29.05
N SER A 1166 -24.15 -17.81 -29.84
CA SER A 1166 -24.25 -18.97 -30.76
C SER A 1166 -24.10 -20.34 -30.09
N THR A 1167 -24.02 -20.37 -28.77
CA THR A 1167 -23.84 -21.57 -27.93
C THR A 1167 -25.13 -22.01 -27.21
N ASP A 1168 -26.21 -21.25 -27.34
CA ASP A 1168 -27.52 -21.57 -26.76
C ASP A 1168 -28.34 -22.48 -27.70
N GLU A 1169 -29.08 -23.45 -27.14
CA GLU A 1169 -29.84 -24.42 -27.94
C GLU A 1169 -30.98 -23.77 -28.74
N GLU A 1170 -31.49 -22.61 -28.29
CA GLU A 1170 -32.53 -21.83 -28.99
C GLU A 1170 -31.98 -20.67 -29.85
N PHE A 1171 -30.68 -20.67 -30.19
CA PHE A 1171 -30.05 -19.55 -30.91
C PHE A 1171 -30.69 -19.20 -32.27
N ILE A 1172 -31.10 -17.92 -32.42
CA ILE A 1172 -31.67 -17.36 -33.65
C ILE A 1172 -30.67 -16.37 -34.29
N PRO A 1173 -30.06 -16.70 -35.44
CA PRO A 1173 -29.16 -15.79 -36.15
C PRO A 1173 -29.76 -14.42 -36.48
N ILE A 1174 -29.03 -13.35 -36.15
CA ILE A 1174 -29.51 -11.96 -36.25
C ILE A 1174 -29.92 -11.50 -37.66
N HIS A 1175 -29.44 -12.19 -38.70
CA HIS A 1175 -29.89 -11.97 -40.08
C HIS A 1175 -31.34 -12.43 -40.36
N ARG A 1176 -32.03 -13.03 -39.37
CA ARG A 1176 -33.44 -13.43 -39.42
C ARG A 1176 -34.40 -12.43 -38.81
N VAL A 1177 -33.89 -11.38 -38.16
CA VAL A 1177 -34.73 -10.31 -37.60
C VAL A 1177 -35.39 -9.55 -38.76
N VAL A 1178 -36.69 -9.33 -38.64
CA VAL A 1178 -37.55 -8.70 -39.64
C VAL A 1178 -37.98 -7.31 -39.19
N TRP A 1179 -38.41 -7.16 -37.94
CA TRP A 1179 -38.86 -5.89 -37.36
C TRP A 1179 -38.73 -5.88 -35.82
N MET A 1180 -38.87 -4.70 -35.21
CA MET A 1180 -39.04 -4.49 -33.78
C MET A 1180 -40.20 -3.51 -33.53
N ARG A 1181 -41.00 -3.75 -32.49
CA ARG A 1181 -42.20 -2.95 -32.15
C ARG A 1181 -42.35 -2.78 -30.63
N LEU A 1182 -43.12 -1.78 -30.22
CA LEU A 1182 -43.55 -1.64 -28.82
C LEU A 1182 -44.65 -2.66 -28.47
N LYS A 1183 -44.69 -3.08 -27.19
CA LYS A 1183 -45.82 -3.74 -26.54
C LYS A 1183 -46.90 -2.69 -26.28
N ASP A 1184 -48.15 -3.00 -26.64
CA ASP A 1184 -49.30 -2.13 -26.40
C ASP A 1184 -50.54 -3.02 -26.33
N GLU A 1185 -51.39 -2.83 -25.31
CA GLU A 1185 -52.59 -3.63 -25.09
C GLU A 1185 -53.86 -2.93 -25.61
N THR A 1186 -53.75 -1.66 -26.06
CA THR A 1186 -54.92 -0.79 -26.27
C THR A 1186 -54.99 -0.09 -27.63
N SER A 1187 -55.02 -0.84 -28.75
CA SER A 1187 -55.78 -0.45 -29.96
C SER A 1187 -55.87 -1.54 -31.03
N ALA A 1188 -57.03 -1.62 -31.71
CA ALA A 1188 -57.28 -2.56 -32.80
C ALA A 1188 -56.67 -2.08 -34.14
N GLY A 1189 -55.35 -2.16 -34.27
CA GLY A 1189 -54.63 -1.74 -35.49
C GLY A 1189 -53.15 -2.15 -35.47
N ASN A 1190 -52.85 -3.39 -35.83
CA ASN A 1190 -51.58 -4.08 -35.54
C ASN A 1190 -50.36 -3.64 -36.42
N GLU A 1191 -50.32 -2.37 -36.85
CA GLU A 1191 -49.26 -1.81 -37.71
C GLU A 1191 -48.63 -0.51 -37.16
N GLY A 1192 -49.23 0.15 -36.17
CA GLY A 1192 -48.83 1.50 -35.73
C GLY A 1192 -47.50 1.59 -34.97
N ASN A 1193 -47.10 0.54 -34.26
CA ASN A 1193 -46.09 0.62 -33.19
C ASN A 1193 -44.70 0.07 -33.59
N ILE A 1194 -44.42 -0.05 -34.90
CA ILE A 1194 -43.17 -0.63 -35.42
C ILE A 1194 -42.06 0.43 -35.41
N VAL A 1195 -41.06 0.27 -34.55
CA VAL A 1195 -39.92 1.20 -34.39
C VAL A 1195 -38.77 0.93 -35.36
N TRP A 1196 -38.67 -0.30 -35.88
CA TRP A 1196 -37.74 -0.65 -36.95
C TRP A 1196 -38.29 -1.80 -37.82
N ASP A 1197 -38.14 -1.72 -39.14
CA ASP A 1197 -38.57 -2.76 -40.08
C ASP A 1197 -37.62 -2.87 -41.28
N ARG A 1198 -37.06 -4.07 -41.48
CA ARG A 1198 -36.12 -4.37 -42.56
C ARG A 1198 -36.74 -4.43 -43.96
N ARG A 1199 -38.02 -4.84 -44.05
CA ARG A 1199 -38.78 -5.00 -45.30
C ARG A 1199 -39.42 -3.67 -45.72
N ARG A 1200 -39.95 -2.90 -44.77
CA ARG A 1200 -40.53 -1.55 -45.00
C ARG A 1200 -39.45 -0.45 -45.03
N LYS A 1201 -38.24 -0.73 -44.53
CA LYS A 1201 -37.14 0.24 -44.31
C LYS A 1201 -37.54 1.38 -43.37
N ILE A 1202 -38.09 1.03 -42.21
CA ILE A 1202 -38.42 1.97 -41.13
C ILE A 1202 -37.31 1.89 -40.08
N ASP A 1203 -36.86 3.05 -39.58
CA ASP A 1203 -35.97 3.19 -38.43
C ASP A 1203 -36.27 4.52 -37.74
N ILE A 1204 -37.02 4.45 -36.63
CA ILE A 1204 -37.45 5.63 -35.86
C ILE A 1204 -36.32 6.15 -34.95
N PHE A 1205 -35.30 5.34 -34.63
CA PHE A 1205 -34.22 5.73 -33.71
C PHE A 1205 -33.12 6.57 -34.37
N PHE A 1206 -32.81 6.31 -35.64
CA PHE A 1206 -31.76 7.03 -36.38
C PHE A 1206 -32.26 7.69 -37.67
N GLY A 1207 -33.57 7.67 -37.93
CA GLY A 1207 -34.18 8.29 -39.12
C GLY A 1207 -33.68 7.70 -40.44
N SER A 1208 -33.30 6.42 -40.47
CA SER A 1208 -32.72 5.79 -41.66
C SER A 1208 -33.75 5.07 -42.53
N GLY A 1209 -33.51 4.99 -43.85
CA GLY A 1209 -34.41 4.29 -44.77
C GLY A 1209 -35.49 5.17 -45.41
N VAL A 1210 -36.74 4.69 -45.43
CA VAL A 1210 -37.89 5.30 -46.12
C VAL A 1210 -38.82 5.91 -45.08
N GLY A 1211 -38.49 7.12 -44.64
CA GLY A 1211 -39.18 7.84 -43.57
C GLY A 1211 -38.48 9.12 -43.10
N ALA A 1212 -37.25 9.37 -43.58
CA ALA A 1212 -36.53 10.61 -43.31
C ALA A 1212 -37.17 11.83 -44.01
N GLY A 1213 -38.02 12.56 -43.29
CA GLY A 1213 -38.70 13.78 -43.75
C GLY A 1213 -39.47 14.48 -42.64
#